data_AF-A0A8C9PQP7-F1
#
_entry.id   AF-A0A8C9PQP7-F1
#
_cell.length_a   1.000
_cell.length_b   1.000
_cell.length_c   1.000
_cell.angle_alpha   90.00
_cell.angle_beta   90.00
_cell.angle_gamma   90.00
#
_symmetry.space_group_name_H-M   'P 1'
#
loop_
_entity.id
_entity.type
_entity.pdbx_description
1 polymer ?
#
loop_
_entity_poly.entity_id
_entity_poly.type
_entity_poly.pdbx_seq_one_letter_code
_entity_poly.pdbx_strand_id
1 'polypeptide(L)'
;MAARVLVIGSGGREHALAWKLAQSHHVKQVLITPGNAGTACSEKISNTDISITDHTALAQFCKDEKIEFVVVGPEAPLAAGIVGDLTSAGVRCFGPTAEAAQLESSKRFAKEFMDRHRIPTAQWRAFTKPEEACSFIMSADFPALVVKASGLAAGKGVIVAKSKEEACKAVQEIMQDKAFGAAGETIVVEELLEGEEVSCLCFTDGRTVAPMPPAQDHKRLLEGDQGPNTGGMGAYCPAPQVSKDLLLKIKNTVLQRTVDGMQQEGTPYTGILYAGIMLTKDGPKVLEFNCRFGDPECQVILPLLKSDLYEVIQSTLDGLLCTSLPIWLENHTAITVVMASKGYPGAYTKGVEVTGFSETTALGLEVFHAGTTYKNGRVVTSGGRVLTVTAIHENLISALEEAKKGLTAIKFEGAIYRKDIGFRAIAFLQQQPRGFTYKGSGVDIAAGNMLVKKIKPLAKSTSRPGCDVDLGGFAGLFDLKAAGFKDPLLASGTDGVGTKLKIAQLCNKHNTIGQDLVAMCVNDILAQGAEPLFFLDYFSCGKLDLNMSEAVIAGIATACEQAGCALLGGETAEMPDMYPPGEYDLAGFAVGAMERDQKLPHLERITEGDVIVGIASSGLHSNGFSLVRKIVANSSLQYSSPAPDGCGDQSLGDLLLTPTKIYSRSLLPVIRSGHVKAFAHITGGGLLENIPRVLPQKFGVDLDAQTWRIPRVFSWLQQEGQLSEEEMARTFNCGIGAVLVVSKDQTGQILNDIQQCQEEAWVIGSVVACPEGSPRVKVKNLLETMQMSKSVSVNGSLKNHFSAQPKKARVAVLISGTGSNLQALIDSTQDPNSHAHIVVVISNKAAVAGLDKAEKAGIPTRVINHKLYKNRIEFDNAIDKVLEEFSTDIVCLAGFMRILSGPFVKKWDGKMLNIHPSLLPSFKGSNAHEQALEAGVTITGCTVHFVAEDVDAGQIILQEAVPVKRGDTVATLSERVKLAEHKIFPAALQLVASGIVQLGENGKICWVKEE
;
A
#
# COMPACT_ATOMS: atom_id res chain seq x y z
N MET A 1 -6.53 19.82 -12.30
CA MET A 1 -5.99 19.40 -13.61
C MET A 1 -5.49 20.63 -14.35
N ALA A 2 -4.19 20.79 -14.55
CA ALA A 2 -3.68 22.05 -15.14
C ALA A 2 -2.38 21.95 -15.93
N ALA A 3 -1.56 20.91 -15.77
CA ALA A 3 -0.20 20.90 -16.30
C ALA A 3 -0.16 20.63 -17.82
N ARG A 4 0.65 21.41 -18.53
CA ARG A 4 1.09 21.10 -19.90
C ARG A 4 2.53 20.62 -19.85
N VAL A 5 2.84 19.58 -20.58
CA VAL A 5 4.21 19.05 -20.68
C VAL A 5 4.67 19.13 -22.13
N LEU A 6 5.93 19.43 -22.36
CA LEU A 6 6.53 19.43 -23.70
C LEU A 6 7.54 18.28 -23.83
N VAL A 7 7.41 17.45 -24.86
CA VAL A 7 8.35 16.38 -25.19
C VAL A 7 9.17 16.78 -26.41
N ILE A 8 10.49 16.66 -26.33
CA ILE A 8 11.40 16.95 -27.44
C ILE A 8 11.73 15.66 -28.18
N GLY A 9 11.48 15.61 -29.49
CA GLY A 9 11.83 14.52 -30.40
C GLY A 9 10.66 14.07 -31.28
N SER A 10 10.86 12.98 -32.02
CA SER A 10 9.95 12.55 -33.10
C SER A 10 9.93 11.04 -33.34
N GLY A 11 10.59 10.25 -32.50
CA GLY A 11 10.71 8.79 -32.62
C GLY A 11 9.63 8.01 -31.86
N GLY A 12 9.82 6.68 -31.81
CA GLY A 12 8.92 5.78 -31.08
C GLY A 12 9.01 5.96 -29.57
N ARG A 13 10.22 6.28 -29.08
CA ARG A 13 10.43 6.65 -27.67
C ARG A 13 9.62 7.87 -27.26
N GLU A 14 9.63 8.93 -28.06
CA GLU A 14 8.91 10.15 -27.70
C GLU A 14 7.39 9.97 -27.80
N HIS A 15 6.91 9.12 -28.72
CA HIS A 15 5.51 8.69 -28.71
C HIS A 15 5.18 7.92 -27.42
N ALA A 16 6.00 6.96 -27.00
CA ALA A 16 5.77 6.22 -25.75
C ALA A 16 5.79 7.12 -24.51
N LEU A 17 6.68 8.11 -24.45
CA LEU A 17 6.70 9.13 -23.39
C LEU A 17 5.41 9.96 -23.39
N ALA A 18 5.00 10.46 -24.56
CA ALA A 18 3.79 11.27 -24.68
C ALA A 18 2.52 10.47 -24.33
N TRP A 19 2.44 9.21 -24.80
CA TRP A 19 1.39 8.27 -24.45
C TRP A 19 1.32 8.03 -22.94
N LYS A 20 2.46 7.81 -22.29
CA LYS A 20 2.49 7.54 -20.84
C LYS A 20 2.16 8.77 -20.01
N LEU A 21 2.64 9.96 -20.40
CA LEU A 21 2.31 11.22 -19.73
C LEU A 21 0.84 11.61 -19.89
N ALA A 22 0.23 11.32 -21.04
CA ALA A 22 -1.19 11.60 -21.28
C ALA A 22 -2.13 10.80 -20.35
N GLN A 23 -1.68 9.65 -19.82
CA GLN A 23 -2.44 8.85 -18.84
C GLN A 23 -2.57 9.54 -17.48
N SER A 24 -1.67 10.49 -17.15
CA SER A 24 -1.71 11.21 -15.90
C SER A 24 -3.00 12.04 -15.76
N HIS A 25 -3.60 12.01 -14.56
CA HIS A 25 -4.72 12.88 -14.21
C HIS A 25 -4.29 14.34 -13.98
N HIS A 26 -2.99 14.60 -13.78
CA HIS A 26 -2.44 15.94 -13.59
C HIS A 26 -2.22 16.68 -14.91
N VAL A 27 -1.99 15.92 -15.99
CA VAL A 27 -1.66 16.41 -17.33
C VAL A 27 -2.93 16.68 -18.15
N LYS A 28 -3.08 17.93 -18.59
CA LYS A 28 -4.16 18.34 -19.51
C LYS A 28 -3.75 18.25 -20.98
N GLN A 29 -2.47 18.45 -21.27
CA GLN A 29 -1.95 18.46 -22.64
C GLN A 29 -0.47 18.07 -22.66
N VAL A 30 -0.11 17.24 -23.61
CA VAL A 30 1.27 16.91 -23.97
C VAL A 30 1.54 17.49 -25.36
N LEU A 31 2.41 18.48 -25.42
CA LEU A 31 2.97 18.96 -26.68
C LEU A 31 4.20 18.15 -27.01
N ILE A 32 4.43 17.87 -28.29
CA ILE A 32 5.65 17.24 -28.76
C ILE A 32 6.22 18.01 -29.95
N THR A 33 7.54 18.13 -30.03
CA THR A 33 8.19 18.84 -31.13
C THR A 33 9.38 18.10 -31.72
N PRO A 34 9.43 17.89 -33.05
CA PRO A 34 8.34 18.13 -34.01
C PRO A 34 7.24 17.04 -33.94
N GLY A 35 7.47 15.94 -33.21
CA GLY A 35 6.56 14.80 -33.18
C GLY A 35 6.49 14.02 -34.51
N ASN A 36 5.49 13.14 -34.62
CA ASN A 36 5.23 12.33 -35.82
C ASN A 36 3.72 12.15 -36.04
N ALA A 37 3.32 11.33 -37.03
CA ALA A 37 1.89 11.14 -37.32
C ALA A 37 1.11 10.54 -36.14
N GLY A 38 1.72 9.67 -35.33
CA GLY A 38 1.06 9.05 -34.18
C GLY A 38 0.77 10.01 -33.04
N THR A 39 1.54 11.11 -32.94
CA THR A 39 1.38 12.13 -31.90
C THR A 39 0.64 13.38 -32.38
N ALA A 40 0.27 13.45 -33.66
CA ALA A 40 -0.30 14.66 -34.24
C ALA A 40 -1.76 14.92 -33.83
N CYS A 41 -2.53 13.87 -33.56
CA CYS A 41 -3.95 13.98 -33.22
C CYS A 41 -4.37 12.85 -32.26
N SER A 42 -4.13 13.08 -30.96
CA SER A 42 -4.66 12.26 -29.87
C SER A 42 -5.28 13.18 -28.82
N GLU A 43 -6.17 12.66 -27.98
CA GLU A 43 -7.04 13.45 -27.08
C GLU A 43 -6.29 14.53 -26.28
N LYS A 44 -5.12 14.17 -25.74
CA LYS A 44 -4.26 15.10 -24.99
C LYS A 44 -2.93 15.42 -25.69
N ILE A 45 -2.63 14.80 -26.84
CA ILE A 45 -1.31 14.89 -27.48
C ILE A 45 -1.42 15.59 -28.82
N SER A 46 -0.56 16.58 -29.04
CA SER A 46 -0.49 17.33 -30.29
C SER A 46 0.93 17.76 -30.61
N ASN A 47 1.25 17.84 -31.90
CA ASN A 47 2.56 18.31 -32.36
C ASN A 47 2.63 19.84 -32.37
N THR A 48 3.84 20.38 -32.27
CA THR A 48 4.15 21.80 -32.47
C THR A 48 5.46 21.97 -33.25
N ASP A 49 5.54 23.02 -34.06
CA ASP A 49 6.65 23.32 -34.96
C ASP A 49 7.75 24.19 -34.32
N ILE A 50 7.75 24.36 -32.98
CA ILE A 50 8.79 25.13 -32.28
C ILE A 50 10.19 24.55 -32.56
N SER A 51 11.15 25.43 -32.81
CA SER A 51 12.53 24.99 -33.03
C SER A 51 13.12 24.40 -31.75
N ILE A 52 13.71 23.21 -31.86
CA ILE A 52 14.39 22.53 -30.75
C ILE A 52 15.86 22.95 -30.60
N THR A 53 16.39 23.72 -31.55
CA THR A 53 17.78 24.20 -31.54
C THR A 53 17.91 25.68 -31.17
N ASP A 54 16.81 26.44 -31.22
CA ASP A 54 16.77 27.81 -30.70
C ASP A 54 16.21 27.79 -29.28
N HIS A 55 17.11 27.61 -28.30
CA HIS A 55 16.73 27.48 -26.89
C HIS A 55 16.08 28.75 -26.33
N THR A 56 16.37 29.93 -26.89
CA THR A 56 15.76 31.19 -26.45
C THR A 56 14.29 31.25 -26.87
N ALA A 57 14.02 30.94 -28.15
CA ALA A 57 12.64 30.85 -28.64
C ALA A 57 11.86 29.73 -27.94
N LEU A 58 12.51 28.58 -27.68
CA LEU A 58 11.90 27.45 -26.96
C LEU A 58 11.54 27.81 -25.51
N ALA A 59 12.43 28.51 -24.78
CA ALA A 59 12.13 28.97 -23.43
C ALA A 59 10.95 29.96 -23.40
N GLN A 60 10.90 30.88 -24.37
CA GLN A 60 9.80 31.83 -24.50
C GLN A 60 8.48 31.11 -24.80
N PHE A 61 8.50 30.17 -25.76
CA PHE A 61 7.34 29.32 -26.07
C PHE A 61 6.84 28.56 -24.83
N CYS A 62 7.74 27.99 -24.03
CA CYS A 62 7.37 27.29 -22.80
C CYS A 62 6.65 28.20 -21.80
N LYS A 63 7.08 29.46 -21.67
CA LYS A 63 6.44 30.45 -20.79
C LYS A 63 5.06 30.85 -21.30
N ASP A 64 4.96 31.13 -22.60
CA ASP A 64 3.73 31.57 -23.24
C ASP A 64 2.65 30.48 -23.18
N GLU A 65 3.03 29.23 -23.46
CA GLU A 65 2.14 28.07 -23.39
C GLU A 65 1.93 27.54 -21.97
N LYS A 66 2.64 28.08 -20.97
CA LYS A 66 2.62 27.63 -19.57
C LYS A 66 2.95 26.14 -19.45
N ILE A 67 4.05 25.74 -20.07
CA ILE A 67 4.64 24.41 -19.93
C ILE A 67 5.22 24.27 -18.53
N GLU A 68 4.77 23.24 -17.82
CA GLU A 68 5.22 22.92 -16.46
C GLU A 68 6.68 22.44 -16.46
N PHE A 69 6.98 21.49 -17.36
CA PHE A 69 8.34 21.04 -17.62
C PHE A 69 8.49 20.48 -19.03
N VAL A 70 9.73 20.49 -19.52
CA VAL A 70 10.16 19.87 -20.78
C VAL A 70 10.76 18.50 -20.49
N VAL A 71 10.53 17.50 -21.35
CA VAL A 71 11.11 16.16 -21.30
C VAL A 71 11.92 15.93 -22.57
N VAL A 72 13.23 15.71 -22.44
CA VAL A 72 14.11 15.54 -23.59
C VAL A 72 14.23 14.07 -23.95
N GLY A 73 13.77 13.70 -25.16
CA GLY A 73 13.85 12.33 -25.66
C GLY A 73 15.22 11.96 -26.25
N PRO A 74 15.73 12.69 -27.27
CA PRO A 74 16.99 12.36 -27.93
C PRO A 74 18.21 12.98 -27.25
N GLU A 75 19.38 12.39 -27.52
CA GLU A 75 20.67 12.84 -26.97
C GLU A 75 21.13 14.21 -27.49
N ALA A 76 20.92 14.50 -28.78
CA ALA A 76 21.55 15.68 -29.40
C ALA A 76 21.20 17.01 -28.71
N PRO A 77 19.94 17.27 -28.29
CA PRO A 77 19.62 18.46 -27.50
C PRO A 77 20.27 18.49 -26.11
N LEU A 78 20.46 17.33 -25.44
CA LEU A 78 21.13 17.25 -24.14
C LEU A 78 22.59 17.68 -24.25
N ALA A 79 23.32 17.11 -25.21
CA ALA A 79 24.70 17.48 -25.49
C ALA A 79 24.86 18.94 -25.96
N ALA A 80 23.82 19.52 -26.56
CA ALA A 80 23.77 20.93 -26.96
C ALA A 80 23.43 21.90 -25.80
N GLY A 81 23.15 21.40 -24.59
CA GLY A 81 22.93 22.24 -23.40
C GLY A 81 21.49 22.67 -23.16
N ILE A 82 20.50 22.05 -23.81
CA ILE A 82 19.08 22.45 -23.68
C ILE A 82 18.60 22.55 -22.23
N VAL A 83 19.04 21.66 -21.34
CA VAL A 83 18.62 21.64 -19.93
C VAL A 83 19.16 22.87 -19.18
N GLY A 84 20.44 23.19 -19.37
CA GLY A 84 21.07 24.35 -18.73
C GLY A 84 20.46 25.67 -19.20
N ASP A 85 20.24 25.80 -20.52
CA ASP A 85 19.68 27.01 -21.12
C ASP A 85 18.23 27.26 -20.69
N LEU A 86 17.39 26.21 -20.70
CA LEU A 86 16.00 26.32 -20.26
C LEU A 86 15.90 26.61 -18.75
N THR A 87 16.70 25.91 -17.93
CA THR A 87 16.68 26.11 -16.47
C THR A 87 17.13 27.52 -16.09
N SER A 88 18.17 28.04 -16.75
CA SER A 88 18.63 29.42 -16.57
C SER A 88 17.59 30.46 -16.98
N ALA A 89 16.72 30.12 -17.95
CA ALA A 89 15.59 30.93 -18.34
C ALA A 89 14.34 30.75 -17.44
N GLY A 90 14.41 29.93 -16.39
CA GLY A 90 13.30 29.66 -15.46
C GLY A 90 12.29 28.62 -15.97
N VAL A 91 12.68 27.79 -16.94
CA VAL A 91 11.86 26.69 -17.48
C VAL A 91 12.43 25.36 -16.99
N ARG A 92 11.61 24.55 -16.33
CA ARG A 92 12.02 23.24 -15.81
C ARG A 92 12.25 22.26 -16.97
N CYS A 93 13.34 21.51 -16.94
CA CYS A 93 13.69 20.58 -18.01
C CYS A 93 14.23 19.26 -17.44
N PHE A 94 13.61 18.14 -17.80
CA PHE A 94 13.97 16.80 -17.40
C PHE A 94 14.98 16.19 -18.37
N GLY A 95 16.19 15.99 -17.85
CA GLY A 95 17.36 15.48 -18.54
C GLY A 95 18.64 16.00 -17.85
N PRO A 96 19.81 15.44 -18.17
CA PRO A 96 21.07 15.93 -17.63
C PRO A 96 21.52 17.23 -18.31
N THR A 97 22.34 18.04 -17.63
CA THR A 97 23.04 19.17 -18.27
C THR A 97 24.06 18.67 -19.30
N ALA A 98 24.60 19.56 -20.14
CA ALA A 98 25.62 19.17 -21.12
C ALA A 98 26.88 18.56 -20.47
N GLU A 99 27.27 19.08 -19.31
CA GLU A 99 28.39 18.56 -18.52
C GLU A 99 28.08 17.13 -18.03
N ALA A 100 26.87 16.91 -17.50
CA ALA A 100 26.45 15.58 -17.06
C ALA A 100 26.26 14.60 -18.23
N ALA A 101 25.83 15.11 -19.39
CA ALA A 101 25.68 14.35 -20.63
C ALA A 101 27.03 13.95 -21.27
N GLN A 102 28.17 14.38 -20.73
CA GLN A 102 29.49 13.89 -21.14
C GLN A 102 29.64 12.38 -20.94
N LEU A 103 28.86 11.77 -20.04
CA LEU A 103 28.80 10.30 -19.89
C LEU A 103 28.37 9.59 -21.19
N GLU A 104 27.55 10.20 -22.05
CA GLU A 104 27.20 9.67 -23.37
C GLU A 104 28.02 10.32 -24.49
N SER A 105 28.08 11.66 -24.49
CA SER A 105 28.64 12.43 -25.60
C SER A 105 30.15 12.34 -25.75
N SER A 106 30.87 11.87 -24.71
CA SER A 106 32.32 11.64 -24.75
C SER A 106 32.67 10.29 -24.11
N LYS A 107 32.90 9.27 -24.96
CA LYS A 107 33.30 7.94 -24.45
C LYS A 107 34.62 7.99 -23.69
N ARG A 108 35.57 8.85 -24.08
CA ARG A 108 36.78 9.07 -23.28
C ARG A 108 36.44 9.53 -21.86
N PHE A 109 35.58 10.55 -21.73
CA PHE A 109 35.16 11.04 -20.41
C PHE A 109 34.51 9.93 -19.59
N ALA A 110 33.57 9.19 -20.17
CA ALA A 110 32.87 8.11 -19.47
C ALA A 110 33.84 7.04 -18.94
N LYS A 111 34.85 6.65 -19.73
CA LYS A 111 35.84 5.65 -19.32
C LYS A 111 36.77 6.18 -18.22
N GLU A 112 37.28 7.40 -18.36
CA GLU A 112 38.09 8.04 -17.31
C GLU A 112 37.29 8.21 -16.00
N PHE A 113 36.02 8.60 -16.11
CA PHE A 113 35.11 8.71 -14.97
C PHE A 113 34.93 7.36 -14.27
N MET A 114 34.68 6.28 -15.03
CA MET A 114 34.56 4.94 -14.46
C MET A 114 35.83 4.48 -13.76
N ASP A 115 37.02 4.79 -14.30
CA ASP A 115 38.29 4.48 -13.64
C ASP A 115 38.46 5.26 -12.34
N ARG A 116 38.18 6.58 -12.33
CA ARG A 116 38.26 7.43 -11.13
C ARG A 116 37.39 6.92 -9.99
N HIS A 117 36.17 6.46 -10.32
CA HIS A 117 35.18 6.00 -9.35
C HIS A 117 35.14 4.49 -9.15
N ARG A 118 36.05 3.73 -9.78
CA ARG A 118 36.10 2.26 -9.69
C ARG A 118 34.77 1.60 -10.10
N ILE A 119 34.18 2.07 -11.18
CA ILE A 119 33.00 1.46 -11.80
C ILE A 119 33.49 0.38 -12.79
N PRO A 120 33.03 -0.89 -12.69
CA PRO A 120 33.52 -1.96 -13.54
C PRO A 120 33.25 -1.69 -15.03
N THR A 121 34.30 -1.71 -15.86
CA THR A 121 34.22 -1.56 -17.32
C THR A 121 35.31 -2.39 -18.02
N ALA A 122 35.27 -2.47 -19.35
CA ALA A 122 36.32 -3.07 -20.18
C ALA A 122 37.65 -2.33 -20.01
N GLN A 123 38.77 -3.05 -20.01
CA GLN A 123 40.10 -2.42 -20.08
C GLN A 123 40.20 -1.59 -21.38
N TRP A 124 40.82 -0.42 -21.32
CA TRP A 124 40.73 0.53 -22.43
C TRP A 124 41.89 1.51 -22.48
N ARG A 125 42.03 2.19 -23.62
CA ARG A 125 42.87 3.38 -23.79
C ARG A 125 42.33 4.29 -24.90
N ALA A 126 42.51 5.60 -24.76
CA ALA A 126 42.13 6.57 -25.79
C ALA A 126 43.35 7.04 -26.61
N PHE A 127 43.09 7.38 -27.88
CA PHE A 127 44.12 7.81 -28.84
C PHE A 127 43.64 8.97 -29.71
N THR A 128 44.57 9.87 -30.04
CA THR A 128 44.40 10.94 -31.04
C THR A 128 45.29 10.75 -32.27
N LYS A 129 46.15 9.72 -32.28
CA LYS A 129 46.96 9.34 -33.43
C LYS A 129 46.70 7.87 -33.81
N PRO A 130 46.45 7.57 -35.10
CA PRO A 130 46.14 6.21 -35.54
C PRO A 130 47.32 5.25 -35.36
N GLU A 131 48.57 5.71 -35.52
CA GLU A 131 49.78 4.90 -35.35
C GLU A 131 49.93 4.37 -33.91
N GLU A 132 49.68 5.23 -32.92
CA GLU A 132 49.75 4.87 -31.50
C GLU A 132 48.63 3.88 -31.12
N ALA A 133 47.43 4.07 -31.68
CA ALA A 133 46.30 3.16 -31.48
C ALA A 133 46.59 1.76 -32.07
N CYS A 134 47.11 1.70 -33.30
CA CYS A 134 47.50 0.44 -33.94
C CYS A 134 48.62 -0.27 -33.16
N SER A 135 49.62 0.48 -32.67
CA SER A 135 50.67 -0.09 -31.82
C SER A 135 50.10 -0.71 -30.55
N PHE A 136 49.15 -0.04 -29.89
CA PHE A 136 48.49 -0.56 -28.69
C PHE A 136 47.68 -1.83 -28.98
N ILE A 137 46.88 -1.85 -30.05
CA ILE A 137 46.12 -3.03 -30.49
C ILE A 137 47.07 -4.22 -30.71
N MET A 138 48.20 -3.98 -31.37
CA MET A 138 49.18 -5.03 -31.67
C MET A 138 49.87 -5.55 -30.42
N SER A 139 50.23 -4.68 -29.47
CA SER A 139 50.99 -5.04 -28.27
C SER A 139 50.15 -5.43 -27.05
N ALA A 140 48.83 -5.23 -27.05
CA ALA A 140 47.99 -5.56 -25.90
C ALA A 140 47.94 -7.07 -25.61
N ASP A 141 48.02 -7.41 -24.32
CA ASP A 141 47.95 -8.79 -23.79
C ASP A 141 46.49 -9.31 -23.64
N PHE A 142 45.52 -8.45 -23.94
CA PHE A 142 44.08 -8.75 -23.94
C PHE A 142 43.48 -8.43 -25.32
N PRO A 143 42.27 -8.93 -25.66
CA PRO A 143 41.66 -8.72 -26.97
C PRO A 143 41.16 -7.27 -27.14
N ALA A 144 42.07 -6.34 -27.41
CA ALA A 144 41.81 -4.94 -27.71
C ALA A 144 41.18 -4.77 -29.12
N LEU A 145 39.97 -5.28 -29.29
CA LEU A 145 39.31 -5.46 -30.59
C LEU A 145 38.06 -4.59 -30.79
N VAL A 146 37.68 -3.80 -29.80
CA VAL A 146 36.53 -2.87 -29.92
C VAL A 146 37.06 -1.46 -30.09
N VAL A 147 36.80 -0.85 -31.26
CA VAL A 147 37.21 0.51 -31.58
C VAL A 147 35.98 1.40 -31.63
N LYS A 148 35.94 2.44 -30.79
CA LYS A 148 34.82 3.37 -30.66
C LYS A 148 35.27 4.80 -30.95
N ALA A 149 34.53 5.52 -31.78
CA ALA A 149 34.63 6.97 -31.88
C ALA A 149 34.17 7.61 -30.56
N SER A 150 34.95 8.56 -30.03
CA SER A 150 34.67 9.15 -28.72
C SER A 150 33.42 10.03 -28.74
N GLY A 151 33.18 10.79 -29.82
CA GLY A 151 32.03 11.67 -29.94
C GLY A 151 30.72 10.97 -30.34
N LEU A 152 29.66 11.76 -30.49
CA LEU A 152 28.34 11.30 -30.92
C LEU A 152 28.34 10.91 -32.40
N ALA A 153 28.29 9.60 -32.66
CA ALA A 153 28.27 9.02 -34.01
C ALA A 153 26.94 8.31 -34.33
N ALA A 154 25.84 8.73 -33.69
CA ALA A 154 24.48 8.19 -33.89
C ALA A 154 24.40 6.64 -33.87
N GLY A 155 25.13 5.99 -32.94
CA GLY A 155 25.18 4.54 -32.80
C GLY A 155 25.97 3.78 -33.88
N LYS A 156 26.60 4.48 -34.83
CA LYS A 156 27.39 3.87 -35.93
C LYS A 156 28.91 3.90 -35.70
N GLY A 157 29.37 4.66 -34.72
CA GLY A 157 30.80 4.83 -34.43
C GLY A 157 31.42 3.74 -33.55
N VAL A 158 30.89 2.51 -33.57
CA VAL A 158 31.43 1.37 -32.80
C VAL A 158 31.69 0.22 -33.76
N ILE A 159 32.94 -0.21 -33.83
CA ILE A 159 33.37 -1.36 -34.65
C ILE A 159 33.91 -2.43 -33.71
N VAL A 160 33.32 -3.63 -33.79
CA VAL A 160 33.77 -4.82 -33.07
C VAL A 160 34.51 -5.70 -34.06
N ALA A 161 35.83 -5.66 -34.01
CA ALA A 161 36.71 -6.41 -34.91
C ALA A 161 36.88 -7.87 -34.47
N LYS A 162 37.15 -8.76 -35.43
CA LYS A 162 37.43 -10.18 -35.19
C LYS A 162 38.93 -10.48 -35.09
N SER A 163 39.79 -9.56 -35.52
CA SER A 163 41.24 -9.68 -35.44
C SER A 163 41.93 -8.34 -35.18
N LYS A 164 43.19 -8.39 -34.76
CA LYS A 164 44.01 -7.18 -34.53
C LYS A 164 44.16 -6.35 -35.82
N GLU A 165 44.26 -7.00 -36.97
CA GLU A 165 44.33 -6.34 -38.29
C GLU A 165 43.03 -5.60 -38.62
N GLU A 166 41.87 -6.22 -38.38
CA GLU A 166 40.58 -5.59 -38.58
C GLU A 166 40.37 -4.41 -37.62
N ALA A 167 40.84 -4.51 -36.37
CA ALA A 167 40.81 -3.41 -35.42
C ALA A 167 41.70 -2.23 -35.88
N CYS A 168 42.92 -2.49 -36.35
CA CYS A 168 43.78 -1.46 -36.94
C CYS A 168 43.15 -0.82 -38.18
N LYS A 169 42.45 -1.60 -39.01
CA LYS A 169 41.71 -1.05 -40.15
C LYS A 169 40.57 -0.13 -39.69
N ALA A 170 39.83 -0.52 -38.67
CA ALA A 170 38.77 0.29 -38.06
C ALA A 170 39.31 1.62 -37.51
N VAL A 171 40.51 1.63 -36.93
CA VAL A 171 41.21 2.87 -36.52
C VAL A 171 41.42 3.80 -37.72
N GLN A 172 41.92 3.28 -38.85
CA GLN A 172 42.16 4.10 -40.04
C GLN A 172 40.86 4.64 -40.63
N GLU A 173 39.82 3.80 -40.74
CA GLU A 173 38.50 4.22 -41.25
C GLU A 173 37.88 5.33 -40.37
N ILE A 174 38.05 5.28 -39.05
CA ILE A 174 37.51 6.31 -38.15
C ILE A 174 38.34 7.59 -38.21
N MET A 175 39.68 7.50 -38.16
CA MET A 175 40.55 8.66 -37.94
C MET A 175 41.11 9.29 -39.23
N GLN A 176 41.50 8.48 -40.22
CA GLN A 176 42.05 8.98 -41.50
C GLN A 176 40.95 9.33 -42.49
N ASP A 177 40.01 8.41 -42.71
CA ASP A 177 38.92 8.62 -43.67
C ASP A 177 37.82 9.54 -43.12
N LYS A 178 37.96 9.98 -41.86
CA LYS A 178 37.02 10.84 -41.13
C LYS A 178 35.57 10.39 -41.30
N ALA A 179 35.33 9.07 -41.27
CA ALA A 179 34.01 8.48 -41.53
C ALA A 179 32.89 9.04 -40.62
N PHE A 180 33.26 9.62 -39.47
CA PHE A 180 32.34 10.22 -38.50
C PHE A 180 32.64 11.71 -38.21
N GLY A 181 33.41 12.39 -39.06
CA GLY A 181 33.77 13.80 -38.88
C GLY A 181 34.50 14.06 -37.56
N ALA A 182 34.16 15.16 -36.87
CA ALA A 182 34.77 15.55 -35.59
C ALA A 182 34.57 14.52 -34.47
N ALA A 183 33.53 13.68 -34.54
CA ALA A 183 33.29 12.64 -33.54
C ALA A 183 34.41 11.57 -33.49
N GLY A 184 35.20 11.44 -34.55
CA GLY A 184 36.31 10.48 -34.69
C GLY A 184 37.70 11.04 -34.37
N GLU A 185 37.85 12.29 -33.93
CA GLU A 185 39.16 12.90 -33.62
C GLU A 185 39.88 12.20 -32.45
N THR A 186 39.10 11.66 -31.51
CA THR A 186 39.58 10.77 -30.46
C THR A 186 38.84 9.45 -30.58
N ILE A 187 39.57 8.35 -30.47
CA ILE A 187 39.00 7.00 -30.39
C ILE A 187 39.31 6.36 -29.04
N VAL A 188 38.44 5.45 -28.63
CA VAL A 188 38.64 4.54 -27.50
C VAL A 188 38.82 3.14 -28.07
N VAL A 189 39.93 2.49 -27.74
CA VAL A 189 40.15 1.06 -28.00
C VAL A 189 39.95 0.34 -26.67
N GLU A 190 39.08 -0.66 -26.65
CA GLU A 190 38.79 -1.44 -25.44
C GLU A 190 38.77 -2.95 -25.67
N GLU A 191 38.86 -3.67 -24.56
CA GLU A 191 38.70 -5.12 -24.45
C GLU A 191 37.35 -5.57 -25.01
N LEU A 192 37.38 -6.62 -25.84
CA LEU A 192 36.20 -7.35 -26.26
C LEU A 192 35.67 -8.19 -25.10
N LEU A 193 34.58 -7.73 -24.48
CA LEU A 193 33.88 -8.49 -23.44
C LEU A 193 32.95 -9.54 -24.04
N GLU A 194 32.90 -10.71 -23.39
CA GLU A 194 31.99 -11.80 -23.74
C GLU A 194 30.91 -11.97 -22.66
N GLY A 195 29.66 -12.14 -23.09
CA GLY A 195 28.52 -12.29 -22.19
C GLY A 195 27.17 -11.97 -22.84
N GLU A 196 26.16 -11.84 -22.00
CA GLU A 196 24.85 -11.31 -22.38
C GLU A 196 24.83 -9.79 -22.19
N GLU A 197 24.35 -9.05 -23.19
CA GLU A 197 24.15 -7.60 -23.11
C GLU A 197 22.76 -7.31 -22.54
N VAL A 198 22.68 -6.44 -21.53
CA VAL A 198 21.45 -6.00 -20.90
C VAL A 198 21.48 -4.49 -20.65
N SER A 199 20.30 -3.89 -20.67
CA SER A 199 20.11 -2.45 -20.50
C SER A 199 19.52 -2.19 -19.13
N CYS A 200 20.28 -1.51 -18.28
CA CYS A 200 19.87 -1.16 -16.92
C CYS A 200 19.69 0.35 -16.81
N LEU A 201 18.46 0.79 -16.58
CA LEU A 201 18.10 2.20 -16.51
C LEU A 201 17.68 2.58 -15.08
N CYS A 202 17.76 3.86 -14.75
CA CYS A 202 17.14 4.41 -13.54
C CYS A 202 16.65 5.84 -13.74
N PHE A 203 15.61 6.20 -12.99
CA PHE A 203 15.36 7.60 -12.66
C PHE A 203 16.33 8.03 -11.56
N THR A 204 16.84 9.26 -11.66
CA THR A 204 17.64 9.86 -10.60
C THR A 204 17.46 11.37 -10.52
N ASP A 205 17.37 11.88 -9.29
CA ASP A 205 17.28 13.30 -8.94
C ASP A 205 18.65 13.91 -8.58
N GLY A 206 19.74 13.22 -8.93
CA GLY A 206 21.11 13.60 -8.56
C GLY A 206 21.58 12.95 -7.26
N ARG A 207 20.71 12.27 -6.51
CA ARG A 207 21.06 11.57 -5.26
C ARG A 207 20.40 10.20 -5.15
N THR A 208 19.08 10.18 -5.28
CA THR A 208 18.26 8.98 -5.25
C THR A 208 18.38 8.24 -6.57
N VAL A 209 18.55 6.91 -6.53
CA VAL A 209 18.51 6.05 -7.72
C VAL A 209 17.34 5.08 -7.62
N ALA A 210 16.41 5.20 -8.55
CA ALA A 210 15.27 4.30 -8.72
C ALA A 210 15.43 3.45 -9.99
N PRO A 211 15.95 2.21 -9.87
CA PRO A 211 16.19 1.34 -11.02
C PRO A 211 14.88 0.91 -11.69
N MET A 212 14.91 0.82 -13.02
CA MET A 212 13.89 0.21 -13.84
C MET A 212 14.17 -1.29 -13.98
N PRO A 213 13.16 -2.13 -14.33
CA PRO A 213 13.42 -3.49 -14.73
C PRO A 213 14.37 -3.53 -15.94
N PRO A 214 15.35 -4.44 -15.96
CA PRO A 214 16.33 -4.49 -17.03
C PRO A 214 15.65 -4.89 -18.34
N ALA A 215 16.05 -4.27 -19.45
CA ALA A 215 15.57 -4.59 -20.79
C ALA A 215 16.69 -5.21 -21.62
N GLN A 216 16.34 -5.81 -22.75
CA GLN A 216 17.31 -6.21 -23.77
C GLN A 216 16.73 -5.90 -25.15
N ASP A 217 17.56 -5.31 -26.01
CA ASP A 217 17.23 -4.99 -27.39
C ASP A 217 17.84 -6.00 -28.38
N HIS A 218 17.40 -5.89 -29.63
CA HIS A 218 17.95 -6.67 -30.75
C HIS A 218 18.43 -5.71 -31.83
N LYS A 219 19.74 -5.43 -31.86
CA LYS A 219 20.36 -4.50 -32.82
C LYS A 219 20.43 -5.04 -34.25
N ARG A 220 20.52 -6.36 -34.44
CA ARG A 220 20.72 -7.00 -35.75
C ARG A 220 19.44 -7.04 -36.59
N LEU A 221 19.58 -6.75 -37.89
CA LEU A 221 18.46 -6.61 -38.83
C LEU A 221 17.67 -7.91 -39.05
N LEU A 222 18.38 -9.03 -39.20
CA LEU A 222 17.80 -10.31 -39.59
C LEU A 222 17.62 -11.23 -38.38
N GLU A 223 16.72 -12.19 -38.53
CA GLU A 223 16.48 -13.26 -37.55
C GLU A 223 17.75 -14.07 -37.28
N GLY A 224 17.87 -14.61 -36.07
CA GLY A 224 19.08 -15.29 -35.59
C GLY A 224 20.25 -14.33 -35.35
N ASP A 225 19.95 -13.06 -35.08
CA ASP A 225 20.91 -11.97 -34.89
C ASP A 225 21.92 -11.81 -36.05
N GLN A 226 21.44 -11.93 -37.28
CA GLN A 226 22.25 -11.80 -38.51
C GLN A 226 22.11 -10.43 -39.17
N GLY A 227 22.96 -10.16 -40.17
CA GLY A 227 22.92 -8.92 -40.96
C GLY A 227 23.53 -7.71 -40.25
N PRO A 228 23.39 -6.50 -40.81
CA PRO A 228 24.01 -5.30 -40.24
C PRO A 228 23.39 -4.89 -38.90
N ASN A 229 24.16 -4.16 -38.09
CA ASN A 229 23.62 -3.45 -36.92
C ASN A 229 22.67 -2.35 -37.37
N THR A 230 21.63 -2.15 -36.56
CA THR A 230 20.60 -1.14 -36.73
C THR A 230 20.47 -0.33 -35.44
N GLY A 231 19.58 0.66 -35.40
CA GLY A 231 19.20 1.32 -34.15
C GLY A 231 18.37 0.43 -33.18
N GLY A 232 18.07 -0.82 -33.53
CA GLY A 232 17.23 -1.75 -32.77
C GLY A 232 16.00 -2.16 -33.57
N MET A 233 15.78 -3.48 -33.71
CA MET A 233 14.66 -4.12 -34.41
C MET A 233 13.55 -4.63 -33.46
N GLY A 234 13.78 -4.54 -32.15
CA GLY A 234 12.83 -4.94 -31.12
C GLY A 234 13.51 -4.94 -29.76
N ALA A 235 12.71 -5.00 -28.71
CA ALA A 235 13.17 -5.10 -27.33
C ALA A 235 12.14 -5.85 -26.48
N TYR A 236 12.56 -6.29 -25.30
CA TYR A 236 11.68 -6.88 -24.30
C TYR A 236 12.11 -6.50 -22.88
N CYS A 237 11.17 -6.56 -21.95
CA CYS A 237 11.36 -6.24 -20.54
C CYS A 237 10.38 -7.05 -19.68
N PRO A 238 10.79 -7.64 -18.54
CA PRO A 238 12.16 -7.67 -18.01
C PRO A 238 13.06 -8.73 -18.68
N ALA A 239 14.38 -8.51 -18.65
CA ALA A 239 15.41 -9.47 -19.08
C ALA A 239 15.64 -10.56 -18.02
N PRO A 240 15.25 -11.83 -18.24
CA PRO A 240 15.24 -12.87 -17.21
C PRO A 240 16.62 -13.34 -16.74
N GLN A 241 17.68 -13.02 -17.48
CA GLN A 241 19.07 -13.34 -17.13
C GLN A 241 19.57 -12.51 -15.93
N VAL A 242 18.87 -11.41 -15.60
CA VAL A 242 19.22 -10.53 -14.48
C VAL A 242 18.34 -10.87 -13.27
N SER A 243 18.91 -11.57 -12.30
CA SER A 243 18.24 -11.82 -11.02
C SER A 243 18.05 -10.53 -10.21
N LYS A 244 17.16 -10.54 -9.22
CA LYS A 244 16.97 -9.40 -8.30
C LYS A 244 18.27 -9.02 -7.57
N ASP A 245 19.06 -10.00 -7.16
CA ASP A 245 20.36 -9.77 -6.51
C ASP A 245 21.36 -9.15 -7.47
N LEU A 246 21.38 -9.59 -8.73
CA LEU A 246 22.25 -9.02 -9.74
C LEU A 246 21.82 -7.59 -10.11
N LEU A 247 20.52 -7.31 -10.17
CA LEU A 247 20.00 -5.95 -10.37
C LEU A 247 20.40 -5.03 -9.20
N LEU A 248 20.33 -5.51 -7.95
CA LEU A 248 20.78 -4.76 -6.78
C LEU A 248 22.30 -4.52 -6.81
N LYS A 249 23.08 -5.52 -7.25
CA LYS A 249 24.52 -5.35 -7.47
C LYS A 249 24.78 -4.26 -8.51
N ILE A 250 24.10 -4.31 -9.67
CA ILE A 250 24.20 -3.30 -10.72
C ILE A 250 23.81 -1.91 -10.20
N LYS A 251 22.70 -1.81 -9.45
CA LYS A 251 22.28 -0.56 -8.82
C LYS A 251 23.41 0.02 -7.98
N ASN A 252 24.01 -0.78 -7.09
CA ASN A 252 24.99 -0.29 -6.13
C ASN A 252 26.38 -0.03 -6.74
N THR A 253 26.84 -0.91 -7.64
CA THR A 253 28.21 -0.84 -8.18
C THR A 253 28.33 -0.02 -9.45
N VAL A 254 27.22 0.23 -10.14
CA VAL A 254 27.17 1.02 -11.39
C VAL A 254 26.31 2.25 -11.19
N LEU A 255 24.99 2.11 -11.06
CA LEU A 255 24.06 3.25 -11.18
C LEU A 255 24.25 4.29 -10.06
N GLN A 256 24.16 3.86 -8.80
CA GLN A 256 24.35 4.73 -7.63
C GLN A 256 25.76 5.31 -7.60
N ARG A 257 26.77 4.49 -7.90
CA ARG A 257 28.17 4.94 -7.92
C ARG A 257 28.43 5.98 -9.01
N THR A 258 27.79 5.87 -10.17
CA THR A 258 27.83 6.89 -11.21
C THR A 258 27.18 8.19 -10.72
N VAL A 259 25.99 8.12 -10.14
CA VAL A 259 25.29 9.32 -9.64
C VAL A 259 26.09 10.02 -8.54
N ASP A 260 26.59 9.25 -7.57
CA ASP A 260 27.42 9.75 -6.47
C ASP A 260 28.72 10.39 -6.99
N GLY A 261 29.39 9.74 -7.95
CA GLY A 261 30.63 10.24 -8.55
C GLY A 261 30.42 11.55 -9.32
N MET A 262 29.34 11.64 -10.10
CA MET A 262 28.97 12.87 -10.83
C MET A 262 28.64 14.02 -9.87
N GLN A 263 27.93 13.72 -8.78
CA GLN A 263 27.66 14.69 -7.72
C GLN A 263 28.94 15.15 -7.00
N GLN A 264 29.88 14.23 -6.74
CA GLN A 264 31.16 14.52 -6.11
C GLN A 264 32.07 15.40 -6.99
N GLU A 265 32.03 15.22 -8.31
CA GLU A 265 32.78 16.04 -9.28
C GLU A 265 32.12 17.40 -9.57
N GLY A 266 31.00 17.73 -8.92
CA GLY A 266 30.31 19.02 -9.05
C GLY A 266 29.42 19.14 -10.29
N THR A 267 29.16 18.03 -10.98
CA THR A 267 28.31 17.96 -12.18
C THR A 267 27.16 16.98 -11.93
N PRO A 268 26.20 17.31 -11.04
CA PRO A 268 25.15 16.38 -10.65
C PRO A 268 24.34 15.87 -11.84
N TYR A 269 24.00 14.58 -11.81
CA TYR A 269 23.29 13.91 -12.89
C TYR A 269 21.80 13.77 -12.56
N THR A 270 20.93 14.46 -13.30
CA THR A 270 19.46 14.40 -13.13
C THR A 270 18.78 13.86 -14.37
N GLY A 271 17.75 13.02 -14.22
CA GLY A 271 16.97 12.48 -15.33
C GLY A 271 17.06 10.97 -15.44
N ILE A 272 17.30 10.47 -16.66
CA ILE A 272 17.44 9.03 -16.94
C ILE A 272 18.89 8.68 -17.18
N LEU A 273 19.47 7.90 -16.26
CA LEU A 273 20.75 7.25 -16.52
C LEU A 273 20.49 5.87 -17.12
N TYR A 274 21.06 5.63 -18.28
CA TYR A 274 21.08 4.34 -18.94
C TYR A 274 22.49 3.76 -18.88
N ALA A 275 22.62 2.51 -18.48
CA ALA A 275 23.86 1.74 -18.56
C ALA A 275 23.66 0.50 -19.44
N GLY A 276 24.42 0.41 -20.54
CA GLY A 276 24.58 -0.82 -21.30
C GLY A 276 25.59 -1.71 -20.57
N ILE A 277 25.18 -2.91 -20.17
CA ILE A 277 25.97 -3.80 -19.31
C ILE A 277 26.21 -5.12 -20.00
N MET A 278 27.45 -5.58 -19.98
CA MET A 278 27.81 -6.95 -20.32
C MET A 278 27.86 -7.81 -19.06
N LEU A 279 27.11 -8.91 -19.06
CA LEU A 279 27.14 -9.92 -18.01
C LEU A 279 28.28 -10.91 -18.27
N THR A 280 29.47 -10.56 -17.77
CA THR A 280 30.68 -11.39 -17.94
C THR A 280 30.81 -12.43 -16.83
N LYS A 281 31.74 -13.38 -16.98
CA LYS A 281 32.09 -14.36 -15.92
C LYS A 281 32.58 -13.68 -14.63
N ASP A 282 33.18 -12.49 -14.73
CA ASP A 282 33.67 -11.70 -13.59
C ASP A 282 32.59 -10.77 -12.99
N GLY A 283 31.38 -10.78 -13.56
CA GLY A 283 30.25 -9.94 -13.15
C GLY A 283 29.88 -8.85 -14.17
N PRO A 284 28.98 -7.92 -13.78
CA PRO A 284 28.48 -6.88 -14.68
C PRO A 284 29.56 -5.83 -14.95
N LYS A 285 29.82 -5.55 -16.24
CA LYS A 285 30.73 -4.50 -16.69
C LYS A 285 30.00 -3.54 -17.62
N VAL A 286 30.20 -2.23 -17.44
CA VAL A 286 29.61 -1.18 -18.27
C VAL A 286 30.28 -1.14 -19.64
N LEU A 287 29.47 -1.22 -20.70
CA LEU A 287 29.86 -1.02 -22.09
C LEU A 287 29.83 0.45 -22.48
N GLU A 288 28.76 1.13 -22.09
CA GLU A 288 28.50 2.55 -22.36
C GLU A 288 27.39 3.09 -21.45
N PHE A 289 27.39 4.42 -21.27
CA PHE A 289 26.24 5.13 -20.72
C PHE A 289 25.45 5.82 -21.84
N ASN A 290 24.16 5.95 -21.62
CA ASN A 290 23.31 6.87 -22.36
C ASN A 290 22.53 7.75 -21.36
N CYS A 291 22.03 8.88 -21.83
CA CYS A 291 21.47 9.94 -21.00
C CYS A 291 19.95 10.14 -21.09
N ARG A 292 19.30 9.13 -21.63
CA ARG A 292 17.90 9.10 -22.06
C ARG A 292 17.48 7.66 -22.27
N PHE A 293 16.17 7.41 -22.33
CA PHE A 293 15.65 6.09 -22.69
C PHE A 293 16.22 5.60 -24.04
N GLY A 294 16.45 4.30 -24.17
CA GLY A 294 16.72 3.68 -25.46
C GLY A 294 15.47 3.61 -26.35
N ASP A 295 15.68 3.45 -27.65
CA ASP A 295 14.61 3.23 -28.63
C ASP A 295 15.02 1.99 -29.44
N PRO A 296 14.36 0.82 -29.28
CA PRO A 296 12.96 0.68 -28.87
C PRO A 296 12.67 0.25 -27.41
N GLU A 297 13.61 0.39 -26.47
CA GLU A 297 13.43 -0.09 -25.09
C GLU A 297 12.40 0.71 -24.28
N CYS A 298 12.28 2.02 -24.54
CA CYS A 298 11.25 2.85 -23.93
C CYS A 298 9.85 2.26 -24.12
N GLN A 299 9.61 1.67 -25.31
CA GLN A 299 8.35 1.07 -25.73
C GLN A 299 8.03 -0.26 -25.04
N VAL A 300 8.93 -0.80 -24.21
CA VAL A 300 8.67 -1.97 -23.34
C VAL A 300 8.81 -1.66 -21.86
N ILE A 301 9.59 -0.65 -21.48
CA ILE A 301 9.75 -0.25 -20.08
C ILE A 301 8.53 0.55 -19.59
N LEU A 302 8.14 1.62 -20.29
CA LEU A 302 7.04 2.48 -19.84
C LEU A 302 5.67 1.80 -19.75
N PRO A 303 5.32 0.83 -20.62
CA PRO A 303 4.08 0.09 -20.47
C PRO A 303 4.01 -0.75 -19.18
N LEU A 304 5.15 -1.10 -18.58
CA LEU A 304 5.21 -1.81 -17.30
C LEU A 304 5.20 -0.87 -16.09
N LEU A 305 5.31 0.46 -16.28
CA LEU A 305 5.27 1.41 -15.18
C LEU A 305 3.83 1.60 -14.69
N LYS A 306 3.54 1.20 -13.45
CA LYS A 306 2.24 1.41 -12.80
C LYS A 306 2.09 2.82 -12.24
N SER A 307 3.18 3.39 -11.71
CA SER A 307 3.17 4.75 -11.19
C SER A 307 2.86 5.78 -12.28
N ASP A 308 2.36 6.94 -11.86
CA ASP A 308 2.19 8.09 -12.75
C ASP A 308 3.56 8.66 -13.14
N LEU A 309 3.90 8.60 -14.43
CA LEU A 309 5.17 9.11 -14.95
C LEU A 309 5.33 10.62 -14.71
N TYR A 310 4.22 11.38 -14.72
CA TYR A 310 4.26 12.81 -14.43
C TYR A 310 4.76 13.07 -13.01
N GLU A 311 4.26 12.33 -12.02
CA GLU A 311 4.66 12.49 -10.62
C GLU A 311 6.12 12.05 -10.38
N VAL A 312 6.56 10.98 -11.04
CA VAL A 312 7.95 10.53 -10.98
C VAL A 312 8.88 11.59 -11.55
N ILE A 313 8.55 12.18 -12.71
CA ILE A 313 9.37 13.24 -13.33
C ILE A 313 9.33 14.52 -12.48
N GLN A 314 8.16 14.94 -12.01
CA GLN A 314 8.01 16.14 -11.19
C GLN A 314 8.83 16.03 -9.90
N SER A 315 8.69 14.94 -9.15
CA SER A 315 9.47 14.69 -7.93
C SER A 315 10.97 14.57 -8.21
N THR A 316 11.37 14.02 -9.36
CA THR A 316 12.78 14.01 -9.79
C THR A 316 13.31 15.43 -9.97
N LEU A 317 12.56 16.29 -10.65
CA LEU A 317 12.92 17.70 -10.84
C LEU A 317 12.93 18.49 -9.53
N ASP A 318 12.14 18.08 -8.53
CA ASP A 318 12.07 18.70 -7.19
C ASP A 318 13.15 18.17 -6.22
N GLY A 319 13.97 17.19 -6.61
CA GLY A 319 14.96 16.59 -5.71
C GLY A 319 14.34 15.66 -4.65
N LEU A 320 13.14 15.13 -4.91
CA LEU A 320 12.30 14.37 -3.99
C LEU A 320 11.90 13.00 -4.58
N LEU A 321 12.72 12.39 -5.44
CA LEU A 321 12.37 11.11 -6.08
C LEU A 321 12.07 10.01 -5.05
N CYS A 322 12.67 10.06 -3.87
CA CYS A 322 12.42 9.12 -2.78
C CYS A 322 10.96 9.13 -2.27
N THR A 323 10.20 10.20 -2.48
CA THR A 323 8.79 10.31 -2.09
C THR A 323 7.84 9.76 -3.15
N SER A 324 8.32 9.52 -4.38
CA SER A 324 7.53 8.98 -5.50
C SER A 324 8.34 7.94 -6.26
N LEU A 325 8.73 6.87 -5.56
CA LEU A 325 9.46 5.77 -6.18
C LEU A 325 8.57 5.04 -7.20
N PRO A 326 9.10 4.71 -8.40
CA PRO A 326 8.35 4.03 -9.45
C PRO A 326 7.98 2.61 -9.03
N ILE A 327 6.71 2.26 -9.23
CA ILE A 327 6.14 0.92 -9.03
C ILE A 327 5.93 0.29 -10.41
N TRP A 328 6.36 -0.96 -10.55
CA TRP A 328 6.33 -1.70 -11.81
C TRP A 328 5.30 -2.83 -11.76
N LEU A 329 4.80 -3.22 -12.93
CA LEU A 329 3.87 -4.32 -13.09
C LEU A 329 4.60 -5.66 -12.93
N GLU A 330 4.33 -6.37 -11.83
CA GLU A 330 4.92 -7.68 -11.56
C GLU A 330 4.25 -8.78 -12.40
N ASN A 331 4.99 -9.88 -12.65
CA ASN A 331 4.53 -11.05 -13.40
C ASN A 331 4.02 -10.76 -14.82
N HIS A 332 4.48 -9.67 -15.42
CA HIS A 332 4.21 -9.31 -16.81
C HIS A 332 5.50 -9.06 -17.56
N THR A 333 5.47 -9.35 -18.85
CA THR A 333 6.53 -9.09 -19.83
C THR A 333 5.95 -8.22 -20.93
N ALA A 334 6.64 -7.12 -21.24
CA ALA A 334 6.39 -6.33 -22.43
C ALA A 334 7.41 -6.70 -23.51
N ILE A 335 6.93 -6.86 -24.74
CA ILE A 335 7.78 -7.06 -25.92
C ILE A 335 7.35 -6.10 -27.01
N THR A 336 8.31 -5.57 -27.76
CA THR A 336 8.05 -4.70 -28.90
C THR A 336 8.81 -5.16 -30.12
N VAL A 337 8.15 -5.13 -31.27
CA VAL A 337 8.75 -5.48 -32.56
C VAL A 337 8.70 -4.26 -33.48
N VAL A 338 9.85 -3.90 -34.05
CA VAL A 338 9.97 -2.77 -34.97
C VAL A 338 9.61 -3.22 -36.39
N MET A 339 8.75 -2.44 -37.05
CA MET A 339 8.57 -2.51 -38.50
C MET A 339 9.40 -1.41 -39.16
N ALA A 340 10.26 -1.82 -40.09
CA ALA A 340 11.17 -0.93 -40.81
C ALA A 340 10.86 -0.90 -42.32
N SER A 341 11.31 0.14 -43.00
CA SER A 341 11.21 0.28 -44.45
C SER A 341 12.25 -0.57 -45.17
N LYS A 342 11.89 -1.14 -46.32
CA LYS A 342 12.79 -1.91 -47.19
C LYS A 342 14.08 -1.13 -47.47
N GLY A 343 15.22 -1.79 -47.24
CA GLY A 343 16.55 -1.22 -47.46
C GLY A 343 17.21 -0.64 -46.21
N TYR A 344 16.48 -0.45 -45.10
CA TYR A 344 17.05 -0.12 -43.80
C TYR A 344 18.05 -1.21 -43.35
N PRO A 345 19.23 -0.88 -42.77
CA PRO A 345 19.73 0.44 -42.35
C PRO A 345 20.41 1.29 -43.44
N GLY A 346 20.44 0.82 -44.69
CA GLY A 346 20.94 1.55 -45.85
C GLY A 346 19.92 2.54 -46.42
N ALA A 347 19.92 2.74 -47.74
CA ALA A 347 18.92 3.58 -48.40
C ALA A 347 17.53 2.91 -48.36
N TYR A 348 16.50 3.67 -47.98
CA TYR A 348 15.13 3.18 -47.84
C TYR A 348 14.10 4.13 -48.47
N THR A 349 12.93 3.58 -48.82
CA THR A 349 11.81 4.34 -49.40
C THR A 349 11.02 5.10 -48.34
N LYS A 350 10.62 6.33 -48.66
CA LYS A 350 9.72 7.17 -47.86
C LYS A 350 8.42 7.44 -48.63
N GLY A 351 7.37 7.84 -47.91
CA GLY A 351 6.09 8.23 -48.49
C GLY A 351 5.16 7.06 -48.85
N VAL A 352 5.44 5.86 -48.33
CA VAL A 352 4.60 4.67 -48.53
C VAL A 352 3.47 4.69 -47.52
N GLU A 353 2.23 4.48 -47.97
CA GLU A 353 1.05 4.44 -47.10
C GLU A 353 1.09 3.29 -46.10
N VAL A 354 0.70 3.58 -44.85
CA VAL A 354 0.61 2.62 -43.75
C VAL A 354 -0.86 2.47 -43.33
N THR A 355 -1.35 1.23 -43.27
CA THR A 355 -2.72 0.88 -42.86
C THR A 355 -2.72 -0.19 -41.76
N GLY A 356 -3.88 -0.47 -41.14
CA GLY A 356 -4.05 -1.54 -40.14
C GLY A 356 -3.97 -1.11 -38.67
N PHE A 357 -3.95 0.20 -38.38
CA PHE A 357 -3.84 0.73 -37.02
C PHE A 357 -5.08 0.41 -36.15
N SER A 358 -6.28 0.53 -36.72
CA SER A 358 -7.55 0.24 -36.03
C SER A 358 -7.66 -1.21 -35.59
N GLU A 359 -7.28 -2.13 -36.47
CA GLU A 359 -7.30 -3.57 -36.25
C GLU A 359 -6.30 -3.96 -35.17
N THR A 360 -5.12 -3.34 -35.18
CA THR A 360 -4.09 -3.57 -34.15
C THR A 360 -4.52 -3.04 -32.79
N THR A 361 -5.15 -1.87 -32.75
CA THR A 361 -5.71 -1.28 -31.51
C THR A 361 -6.84 -2.15 -30.95
N ALA A 362 -7.70 -2.72 -31.81
CA ALA A 362 -8.77 -3.63 -31.41
C ALA A 362 -8.25 -4.93 -30.78
N LEU A 363 -7.02 -5.34 -31.08
CA LEU A 363 -6.34 -6.48 -30.43
C LEU A 363 -5.75 -6.12 -29.05
N GLY A 364 -5.85 -4.86 -28.62
CA GLY A 364 -5.28 -4.40 -27.34
C GLY A 364 -3.77 -4.20 -27.37
N LEU A 365 -3.18 -4.01 -28.56
CA LEU A 365 -1.75 -3.79 -28.75
C LEU A 365 -1.45 -2.30 -28.88
N GLU A 366 -0.32 -1.87 -28.32
CA GLU A 366 0.14 -0.50 -28.43
C GLU A 366 1.00 -0.33 -29.69
N VAL A 367 0.73 0.71 -30.48
CA VAL A 367 1.48 1.02 -31.71
C VAL A 367 2.20 2.35 -31.55
N PHE A 368 3.51 2.30 -31.33
CA PHE A 368 4.32 3.50 -31.20
C PHE A 368 4.95 3.88 -32.54
N HIS A 369 4.44 4.96 -33.12
CA HIS A 369 4.96 5.54 -34.35
C HIS A 369 6.37 6.11 -34.14
N ALA A 370 7.27 5.81 -35.08
CA ALA A 370 8.60 6.41 -35.18
C ALA A 370 8.67 7.26 -36.46
N GLY A 371 9.23 6.74 -37.54
CA GLY A 371 9.30 7.41 -38.84
C GLY A 371 7.99 7.38 -39.62
N THR A 372 6.97 8.11 -39.15
CA THR A 372 5.71 8.34 -39.89
C THR A 372 5.38 9.83 -40.01
N THR A 373 4.64 10.21 -41.05
CA THR A 373 4.13 11.58 -41.24
C THR A 373 2.77 11.55 -41.97
N TYR A 374 2.03 12.65 -41.97
CA TYR A 374 0.82 12.80 -42.76
C TYR A 374 1.14 13.30 -44.17
N LYS A 375 0.55 12.66 -45.18
CA LYS A 375 0.55 13.14 -46.56
C LYS A 375 -0.83 12.89 -47.16
N ASN A 376 -1.49 13.94 -47.62
CA ASN A 376 -2.84 13.88 -48.21
C ASN A 376 -3.87 13.15 -47.31
N GLY A 377 -3.86 13.42 -46.01
CA GLY A 377 -4.77 12.81 -45.03
C GLY A 377 -4.47 11.36 -44.66
N ARG A 378 -3.37 10.78 -45.16
CA ARG A 378 -2.95 9.40 -44.89
C ARG A 378 -1.64 9.38 -44.12
N VAL A 379 -1.46 8.37 -43.27
CA VAL A 379 -0.19 8.10 -42.59
C VAL A 379 0.76 7.43 -43.58
N VAL A 380 1.94 7.99 -43.77
CA VAL A 380 2.98 7.46 -44.67
C VAL A 380 4.33 7.31 -43.95
N THR A 381 5.19 6.44 -44.46
CA THR A 381 6.56 6.25 -43.95
C THR A 381 7.41 7.51 -44.14
N SER A 382 8.24 7.87 -43.16
CA SER A 382 9.14 9.03 -43.20
C SER A 382 10.56 8.76 -42.66
N GLY A 383 10.79 7.57 -42.09
CA GLY A 383 12.08 7.15 -41.52
C GLY A 383 12.37 5.66 -41.74
N GLY A 384 13.59 5.24 -41.42
CA GLY A 384 14.03 3.84 -41.64
C GLY A 384 13.29 2.87 -40.73
N ARG A 385 13.17 3.19 -39.43
CA ARG A 385 12.23 2.54 -38.51
C ARG A 385 10.91 3.30 -38.57
N VAL A 386 9.82 2.59 -38.87
CA VAL A 386 8.51 3.22 -39.13
C VAL A 386 7.69 3.27 -37.85
N LEU A 387 7.55 2.14 -37.16
CA LEU A 387 6.75 2.02 -35.94
C LEU A 387 7.17 0.78 -35.15
N THR A 388 6.65 0.64 -33.94
CA THR A 388 6.76 -0.57 -33.13
C THR A 388 5.38 -1.08 -32.73
N VAL A 389 5.23 -2.40 -32.61
CA VAL A 389 4.04 -3.06 -32.07
C VAL A 389 4.42 -3.67 -30.73
N THR A 390 3.83 -3.18 -29.64
CA THR A 390 4.10 -3.63 -28.28
C THR A 390 2.94 -4.45 -27.73
N ALA A 391 3.26 -5.61 -27.15
CA ALA A 391 2.34 -6.45 -26.40
C ALA A 391 2.79 -6.59 -24.94
N ILE A 392 1.84 -6.68 -24.00
CA ILE A 392 2.07 -6.89 -22.57
C ILE A 392 1.31 -8.14 -22.14
N HIS A 393 2.01 -9.18 -21.69
CA HIS A 393 1.40 -10.44 -21.27
C HIS A 393 2.17 -11.10 -20.12
N GLU A 394 1.66 -12.20 -19.57
CA GLU A 394 2.24 -12.88 -18.41
C GLU A 394 3.64 -13.47 -18.65
N ASN A 395 3.99 -13.80 -19.90
CA ASN A 395 5.29 -14.33 -20.25
C ASN A 395 5.75 -13.95 -21.67
N LEU A 396 7.05 -14.08 -21.91
CA LEU A 396 7.73 -13.64 -23.12
C LEU A 396 7.23 -14.31 -24.40
N ILE A 397 6.86 -15.60 -24.34
CA ILE A 397 6.33 -16.36 -25.48
C ILE A 397 4.95 -15.81 -25.86
N SER A 398 4.05 -15.70 -24.88
CA SER A 398 2.69 -15.17 -25.12
C SER A 398 2.73 -13.73 -25.66
N ALA A 399 3.58 -12.87 -25.10
CA ALA A 399 3.73 -11.50 -25.57
C ALA A 399 4.21 -11.45 -27.03
N LEU A 400 5.17 -12.30 -27.42
CA LEU A 400 5.70 -12.34 -28.78
C LEU A 400 4.63 -12.77 -29.79
N GLU A 401 3.85 -13.80 -29.48
CA GLU A 401 2.78 -14.28 -30.35
C GLU A 401 1.67 -13.25 -30.53
N GLU A 402 1.32 -12.51 -29.48
CA GLU A 402 0.33 -11.42 -29.58
C GLU A 402 0.86 -10.24 -30.40
N ALA A 403 2.12 -9.83 -30.21
CA ALA A 403 2.74 -8.81 -31.04
C ALA A 403 2.74 -9.20 -32.54
N LYS A 404 2.98 -10.49 -32.86
CA LYS A 404 2.91 -11.00 -34.26
C LYS A 404 1.54 -10.85 -34.90
N LYS A 405 0.45 -10.94 -34.13
CA LYS A 405 -0.90 -10.68 -34.66
C LYS A 405 -1.03 -9.23 -35.12
N GLY A 406 -0.54 -8.28 -34.33
CA GLY A 406 -0.50 -6.86 -34.71
C GLY A 406 0.38 -6.59 -35.94
N LEU A 407 1.55 -7.23 -36.03
CA LEU A 407 2.43 -7.13 -37.21
C LEU A 407 1.76 -7.64 -38.50
N THR A 408 0.81 -8.57 -38.39
CA THR A 408 0.06 -9.10 -39.54
C THR A 408 -1.07 -8.14 -39.97
N ALA A 409 -1.62 -7.39 -39.01
CA ALA A 409 -2.67 -6.40 -39.26
C ALA A 409 -2.11 -5.14 -39.94
N ILE A 410 -0.96 -4.63 -39.48
CA ILE A 410 -0.32 -3.45 -40.05
C ILE A 410 0.31 -3.76 -41.42
N LYS A 411 0.05 -2.91 -42.41
CA LYS A 411 0.55 -3.10 -43.78
C LYS A 411 1.13 -1.81 -44.37
N PHE A 412 2.30 -1.95 -44.98
CA PHE A 412 2.87 -0.99 -45.92
C PHE A 412 3.81 -1.74 -46.87
N GLU A 413 3.96 -1.24 -48.10
CA GLU A 413 4.79 -1.90 -49.10
C GLU A 413 6.26 -1.95 -48.64
N GLY A 414 6.86 -3.14 -48.67
CA GLY A 414 8.25 -3.35 -48.30
C GLY A 414 8.51 -3.35 -46.78
N ALA A 415 7.50 -3.54 -45.94
CA ALA A 415 7.68 -3.71 -44.51
C ALA A 415 8.59 -4.90 -44.18
N ILE A 416 9.62 -4.67 -43.35
CA ILE A 416 10.49 -5.71 -42.80
C ILE A 416 10.45 -5.66 -41.27
N TYR A 417 10.42 -6.82 -40.64
CA TYR A 417 10.45 -6.99 -39.18
C TYR A 417 10.97 -8.39 -38.84
N ARG A 418 11.45 -8.56 -37.61
CA ARG A 418 11.91 -9.85 -37.09
C ARG A 418 10.78 -10.58 -36.37
N LYS A 419 10.70 -11.90 -36.50
CA LYS A 419 9.70 -12.74 -35.81
C LYS A 419 10.26 -13.46 -34.58
N ASP A 420 11.52 -13.25 -34.26
CA ASP A 420 12.29 -13.94 -33.23
C ASP A 420 12.75 -13.00 -32.09
N ILE A 421 12.15 -11.82 -31.94
CA ILE A 421 12.51 -10.91 -30.83
C ILE A 421 12.35 -11.66 -29.49
N GLY A 422 13.40 -11.63 -28.67
CA GLY A 422 13.44 -12.33 -27.37
C GLY A 422 13.84 -13.82 -27.42
N PHE A 423 14.21 -14.38 -28.58
CA PHE A 423 14.52 -15.81 -28.69
C PHE A 423 15.62 -16.30 -27.71
N ARG A 424 16.61 -15.47 -27.40
CA ARG A 424 17.69 -15.78 -26.43
C ARG A 424 17.15 -15.91 -25.00
N ALA A 425 16.25 -15.02 -24.57
CA ALA A 425 15.60 -15.13 -23.27
C ALA A 425 14.69 -16.35 -23.17
N ILE A 426 13.97 -16.68 -24.25
CA ILE A 426 13.15 -17.90 -24.31
C ILE A 426 14.04 -19.14 -24.14
N ALA A 427 15.17 -19.21 -24.87
CA ALA A 427 16.12 -20.30 -24.75
C ALA A 427 16.74 -20.38 -23.34
N PHE A 428 17.11 -19.24 -22.74
CA PHE A 428 17.62 -19.17 -21.37
C PHE A 428 16.64 -19.77 -20.35
N LEU A 429 15.35 -19.43 -20.47
CA LEU A 429 14.30 -19.97 -19.59
C LEU A 429 14.02 -21.46 -19.82
N GLN A 430 14.26 -21.97 -21.03
CA GLN A 430 14.10 -23.39 -21.36
C GLN A 430 15.30 -24.25 -20.93
N GLN A 431 16.50 -23.67 -20.81
CA GLN A 431 17.74 -24.36 -20.42
C GLN A 431 17.95 -24.44 -18.90
N GLN A 432 17.22 -23.66 -18.10
CA GLN A 432 17.27 -23.81 -16.65
C GLN A 432 16.55 -25.11 -16.24
N PRO A 433 17.23 -26.06 -15.57
CA PRO A 433 16.55 -27.21 -15.00
C PRO A 433 15.56 -26.68 -13.96
N ARG A 434 14.26 -26.96 -14.16
CA ARG A 434 13.22 -26.77 -13.13
C ARG A 434 13.46 -27.75 -11.99
N GLY A 435 14.49 -27.51 -11.20
CA GLY A 435 14.58 -28.04 -9.85
C GLY A 435 13.76 -27.13 -8.95
N PHE A 436 12.77 -27.67 -8.26
CA PHE A 436 12.17 -26.96 -7.14
C PHE A 436 13.28 -26.71 -6.10
N THR A 437 13.52 -25.45 -5.76
CA THR A 437 14.34 -25.11 -4.60
C THR A 437 13.42 -24.80 -3.45
N TYR A 438 13.83 -25.09 -2.22
CA TYR A 438 13.01 -24.78 -1.04
C TYR A 438 12.67 -23.29 -0.93
N LYS A 439 13.61 -22.42 -1.37
CA LYS A 439 13.39 -20.98 -1.55
C LYS A 439 12.38 -20.67 -2.67
N GLY A 440 12.42 -21.40 -3.78
CA GLY A 440 11.42 -21.33 -4.85
C GLY A 440 10.03 -21.82 -4.42
N SER A 441 9.94 -22.62 -3.36
CA SER A 441 8.69 -22.96 -2.68
C SER A 441 8.22 -21.89 -1.70
N GLY A 442 8.95 -20.77 -1.57
CA GLY A 442 8.60 -19.64 -0.70
C GLY A 442 9.26 -19.65 0.68
N VAL A 443 10.27 -20.51 0.92
CA VAL A 443 10.98 -20.60 2.22
C VAL A 443 12.45 -20.14 2.14
N ASP A 444 12.78 -19.00 2.72
CA ASP A 444 14.11 -18.39 2.69
C ASP A 444 14.95 -18.70 3.94
N ILE A 445 15.68 -19.82 3.88
CA ILE A 445 16.60 -20.27 4.95
C ILE A 445 17.63 -19.18 5.30
N ALA A 446 18.09 -18.38 4.32
CA ALA A 446 19.07 -17.33 4.59
C ALA A 446 18.48 -16.20 5.44
N ALA A 447 17.23 -15.81 5.15
CA ALA A 447 16.50 -14.84 5.96
C ALA A 447 16.24 -15.37 7.37
N GLY A 448 15.85 -16.65 7.51
CA GLY A 448 15.70 -17.30 8.82
C GLY A 448 16.99 -17.26 9.65
N ASN A 449 18.13 -17.59 9.05
CA ASN A 449 19.44 -17.51 9.71
C ASN A 449 19.83 -16.08 10.13
N MET A 450 19.43 -15.07 9.34
CA MET A 450 19.64 -13.67 9.70
C MET A 450 18.79 -13.25 10.89
N LEU A 451 17.53 -13.70 10.95
CA LEU A 451 16.66 -13.44 12.09
C LEU A 451 17.26 -14.04 13.38
N VAL A 452 17.69 -15.30 13.36
CA VAL A 452 18.34 -15.96 14.52
C VAL A 452 19.54 -15.14 15.03
N LYS A 453 20.36 -14.59 14.13
CA LYS A 453 21.50 -13.73 14.52
C LYS A 453 21.06 -12.44 15.21
N LYS A 454 19.95 -11.82 14.76
CA LYS A 454 19.41 -10.59 15.33
C LYS A 454 18.77 -10.80 16.70
N ILE A 455 18.08 -11.92 16.90
CA ILE A 455 17.35 -12.19 18.15
C ILE A 455 18.20 -12.85 19.24
N LYS A 456 19.36 -13.42 18.90
CA LYS A 456 20.30 -14.03 19.87
C LYS A 456 20.60 -13.13 21.09
N PRO A 457 20.94 -11.84 20.93
CA PRO A 457 21.18 -10.94 22.07
C PRO A 457 19.93 -10.71 22.93
N LEU A 458 18.75 -10.66 22.31
CA LEU A 458 17.47 -10.46 23.00
C LEU A 458 17.10 -11.67 23.85
N ALA A 459 17.26 -12.89 23.33
CA ALA A 459 17.05 -14.09 24.12
C ALA A 459 18.09 -14.21 25.25
N LYS A 460 19.35 -13.85 24.98
CA LYS A 460 20.44 -13.90 25.98
C LYS A 460 20.15 -13.04 27.21
N SER A 461 19.53 -11.86 27.05
CA SER A 461 19.23 -10.96 28.16
C SER A 461 18.23 -11.53 29.17
N THR A 462 17.45 -12.54 28.77
CA THR A 462 16.48 -13.24 29.63
C THR A 462 17.11 -14.32 30.53
N SER A 463 18.42 -14.55 30.44
CA SER A 463 19.12 -15.59 31.22
C SER A 463 18.92 -15.43 32.72
N ARG A 464 18.81 -16.56 33.44
CA ARG A 464 18.52 -16.58 34.88
C ARG A 464 19.18 -17.78 35.57
N PRO A 465 19.24 -17.84 36.92
CA PRO A 465 19.70 -19.03 37.62
C PRO A 465 18.96 -20.29 37.13
N GLY A 466 19.73 -21.32 36.75
CA GLY A 466 19.22 -22.53 36.12
C GLY A 466 19.26 -22.54 34.60
N CYS A 467 19.45 -21.40 33.92
CA CYS A 467 19.52 -21.35 32.46
C CYS A 467 20.37 -20.17 31.94
N ASP A 468 21.50 -20.49 31.31
CA ASP A 468 22.25 -19.54 30.50
C ASP A 468 21.80 -19.68 29.04
N VAL A 469 20.99 -18.74 28.56
CA VAL A 469 20.31 -18.87 27.26
C VAL A 469 21.32 -18.83 26.11
N ASP A 470 21.23 -19.76 25.17
CA ASP A 470 21.92 -19.70 23.89
C ASP A 470 21.06 -20.33 22.78
N LEU A 471 20.79 -19.55 21.73
CA LEU A 471 19.95 -19.99 20.62
C LEU A 471 20.77 -20.75 19.57
N GLY A 472 20.16 -21.76 18.95
CA GLY A 472 20.75 -22.54 17.84
C GLY A 472 21.17 -23.96 18.21
N GLY A 473 20.92 -24.40 19.44
CA GLY A 473 20.93 -25.82 19.82
C GLY A 473 19.63 -26.53 19.43
N PHE A 474 19.59 -27.86 19.56
CA PHE A 474 18.39 -28.67 19.29
C PHE A 474 17.32 -28.56 20.39
N ALA A 475 17.76 -28.27 21.62
CA ALA A 475 16.91 -28.09 22.78
C ALA A 475 17.64 -27.22 23.80
N GLY A 476 16.89 -26.42 24.56
CA GLY A 476 17.42 -25.74 25.74
C GLY A 476 17.32 -26.62 26.98
N LEU A 477 18.23 -26.39 27.94
CA LEU A 477 18.27 -27.10 29.21
C LEU A 477 17.99 -26.13 30.36
N PHE A 478 17.28 -26.60 31.39
CA PHE A 478 17.04 -25.84 32.62
C PHE A 478 17.40 -26.69 33.84
N ASP A 479 18.33 -26.20 34.66
CA ASP A 479 18.78 -26.84 35.89
C ASP A 479 17.97 -26.34 37.09
N LEU A 480 17.01 -27.16 37.52
CA LEU A 480 16.15 -26.87 38.68
C LEU A 480 16.93 -26.76 39.99
N LYS A 481 18.02 -27.53 40.14
CA LYS A 481 18.84 -27.49 41.35
C LYS A 481 19.62 -26.19 41.42
N ALA A 482 20.19 -25.74 40.30
CA ALA A 482 20.86 -24.45 40.21
C ALA A 482 19.89 -23.26 40.39
N ALA A 483 18.61 -23.44 40.03
CA ALA A 483 17.55 -22.47 40.32
C ALA A 483 17.03 -22.49 41.77
N GLY A 484 17.51 -23.43 42.61
CA GLY A 484 17.23 -23.46 44.05
C GLY A 484 16.11 -24.40 44.50
N PHE A 485 15.53 -25.20 43.59
CA PHE A 485 14.46 -26.15 43.93
C PHE A 485 14.99 -27.42 44.59
N LYS A 486 14.20 -28.00 45.51
CA LYS A 486 14.52 -29.23 46.25
C LYS A 486 13.67 -30.43 45.86
N ASP A 487 12.34 -30.30 45.89
CA ASP A 487 11.37 -31.32 45.44
C ASP A 487 10.33 -30.68 44.51
N PRO A 488 10.77 -30.21 43.32
CA PRO A 488 9.91 -29.45 42.43
C PRO A 488 8.85 -30.33 41.75
N LEU A 489 7.65 -29.77 41.61
CA LEU A 489 6.68 -30.11 40.58
C LEU A 489 6.82 -29.14 39.42
N LEU A 490 6.73 -29.65 38.19
CA LEU A 490 6.69 -28.82 36.98
C LEU A 490 5.24 -28.58 36.56
N ALA A 491 4.93 -27.34 36.23
CA ALA A 491 3.70 -26.95 35.55
C ALA A 491 4.07 -26.48 34.14
N SER A 492 3.34 -26.97 33.13
CA SER A 492 3.50 -26.54 31.74
C SER A 492 2.18 -25.99 31.24
N GLY A 493 2.24 -24.86 30.53
CA GLY A 493 1.10 -24.17 29.94
C GLY A 493 1.38 -23.77 28.50
N THR A 494 0.36 -23.81 27.67
CA THR A 494 0.44 -23.45 26.25
C THR A 494 -0.76 -22.62 25.88
N ASP A 495 -0.52 -21.48 25.24
CA ASP A 495 -1.58 -20.61 24.73
C ASP A 495 -1.08 -19.78 23.54
N GLY A 496 -1.99 -19.11 22.85
CA GLY A 496 -1.71 -18.17 21.78
C GLY A 496 -2.26 -16.78 22.08
N VAL A 497 -2.06 -15.86 21.13
CA VAL A 497 -2.64 -14.51 21.20
C VAL A 497 -4.03 -14.45 20.54
N GLY A 498 -4.31 -15.39 19.63
CA GLY A 498 -5.58 -15.45 18.90
C GLY A 498 -5.79 -14.26 17.96
N THR A 499 -7.04 -13.86 17.74
CA THR A 499 -7.38 -12.88 16.69
C THR A 499 -7.02 -11.43 17.03
N LYS A 500 -6.45 -11.16 18.23
CA LYS A 500 -5.80 -9.88 18.54
C LYS A 500 -4.63 -9.59 17.59
N LEU A 501 -3.97 -10.65 17.08
CA LEU A 501 -2.94 -10.57 16.03
C LEU A 501 -3.42 -9.81 14.78
N LYS A 502 -4.70 -9.98 14.41
CA LYS A 502 -5.22 -9.33 13.22
C LYS A 502 -5.35 -7.81 13.39
N ILE A 503 -5.63 -7.34 14.61
CA ILE A 503 -5.67 -5.92 14.91
C ILE A 503 -4.24 -5.35 14.90
N ALA A 504 -3.26 -6.07 15.47
CA ALA A 504 -1.85 -5.69 15.40
C ALA A 504 -1.35 -5.56 13.95
N GLN A 505 -1.70 -6.52 13.08
CA GLN A 505 -1.38 -6.48 11.65
C GLN A 505 -2.03 -5.29 10.93
N LEU A 506 -3.31 -5.01 11.20
CA LEU A 506 -4.02 -3.88 10.58
C LEU A 506 -3.51 -2.52 11.06
N CYS A 507 -3.08 -2.43 12.32
CA CYS A 507 -2.50 -1.22 12.90
C CYS A 507 -0.99 -1.06 12.62
N ASN A 508 -0.33 -2.09 12.06
CA ASN A 508 1.13 -2.19 11.93
C ASN A 508 1.86 -1.98 13.28
N LYS A 509 1.34 -2.60 14.37
CA LYS A 509 1.87 -2.50 15.75
C LYS A 509 2.15 -3.90 16.31
N HIS A 510 3.40 -4.34 16.22
CA HIS A 510 3.81 -5.72 16.51
C HIS A 510 4.58 -5.90 17.82
N ASN A 511 5.13 -4.81 18.37
CA ASN A 511 6.05 -4.83 19.51
C ASN A 511 5.41 -5.21 20.85
N THR A 512 4.09 -5.08 21.00
CA THR A 512 3.38 -5.38 22.26
C THR A 512 2.81 -6.79 22.33
N ILE A 513 2.61 -7.43 21.17
CA ILE A 513 1.97 -8.74 21.05
C ILE A 513 2.80 -9.87 21.69
N GLY A 514 4.13 -9.72 21.74
CA GLY A 514 4.99 -10.67 22.43
C GLY A 514 4.69 -10.75 23.94
N GLN A 515 4.29 -9.64 24.56
CA GLN A 515 3.87 -9.63 25.96
C GLN A 515 2.54 -10.35 26.17
N ASP A 516 1.57 -10.13 25.28
CA ASP A 516 0.32 -10.86 25.30
C ASP A 516 0.57 -12.38 25.28
N LEU A 517 1.45 -12.86 24.40
CA LEU A 517 1.78 -14.28 24.29
C LEU A 517 2.34 -14.86 25.59
N VAL A 518 3.33 -14.18 26.18
CA VAL A 518 3.96 -14.62 27.44
C VAL A 518 2.95 -14.58 28.59
N ALA A 519 2.20 -13.48 28.73
CA ALA A 519 1.23 -13.28 29.81
C ALA A 519 0.17 -14.38 29.85
N MET A 520 -0.37 -14.76 28.68
CA MET A 520 -1.37 -15.82 28.58
C MET A 520 -0.87 -17.15 29.16
N CYS A 521 0.40 -17.50 28.92
CA CYS A 521 0.96 -18.77 29.38
C CYS A 521 1.47 -18.72 30.83
N VAL A 522 2.20 -17.66 31.21
CA VAL A 522 2.86 -17.60 32.53
C VAL A 522 1.87 -17.40 33.67
N ASN A 523 0.77 -16.67 33.42
CA ASN A 523 -0.28 -16.49 34.42
C ASN A 523 -1.10 -17.79 34.62
N ASP A 524 -1.21 -18.65 33.61
CA ASP A 524 -1.91 -19.93 33.72
C ASP A 524 -1.14 -20.94 34.58
N ILE A 525 0.18 -21.05 34.39
CA ILE A 525 1.02 -21.88 35.28
C ILE A 525 1.08 -21.33 36.71
N LEU A 526 0.96 -20.01 36.88
CA LEU A 526 0.85 -19.38 38.20
C LEU A 526 -0.39 -19.86 38.96
N ALA A 527 -1.47 -20.27 38.27
CA ALA A 527 -2.65 -20.87 38.89
C ALA A 527 -2.39 -22.22 39.55
N GLN A 528 -1.29 -22.89 39.20
CA GLN A 528 -0.80 -24.08 39.88
C GLN A 528 0.14 -23.75 41.05
N GLY A 529 0.44 -22.46 41.28
CA GLY A 529 1.44 -21.99 42.24
C GLY A 529 2.87 -21.95 41.67
N ALA A 530 3.03 -22.18 40.36
CA ALA A 530 4.34 -22.32 39.73
C ALA A 530 5.00 -20.96 39.43
N GLU A 531 6.28 -20.83 39.77
CA GLU A 531 7.15 -19.77 39.29
C GLU A 531 7.56 -20.06 37.84
N PRO A 532 7.36 -19.13 36.88
CA PRO A 532 7.81 -19.32 35.51
C PRO A 532 9.33 -19.48 35.44
N LEU A 533 9.82 -20.55 34.82
CA LEU A 533 11.25 -20.84 34.65
C LEU A 533 11.74 -20.45 33.28
N PHE A 534 11.07 -20.96 32.25
CA PHE A 534 11.41 -20.68 30.87
C PHE A 534 10.18 -20.66 29.96
N PHE A 535 10.36 -20.03 28.82
CA PHE A 535 9.38 -19.84 27.78
C PHE A 535 9.94 -20.31 26.44
N LEU A 536 9.09 -20.91 25.62
CA LEU A 536 9.36 -21.22 24.21
C LEU A 536 8.30 -20.57 23.34
N ASP A 537 8.67 -20.07 22.16
CA ASP A 537 7.75 -19.52 21.18
C ASP A 537 7.72 -20.33 19.87
N TYR A 538 6.56 -20.34 19.22
CA TYR A 538 6.39 -20.83 17.86
C TYR A 538 5.81 -19.70 17.02
N PHE A 539 6.65 -19.10 16.18
CA PHE A 539 6.32 -18.03 15.26
C PHE A 539 6.12 -18.61 13.86
N SER A 540 4.95 -18.41 13.28
CA SER A 540 4.64 -18.87 11.92
C SER A 540 4.16 -17.72 11.04
N CYS A 541 4.63 -17.65 9.79
CA CYS A 541 4.26 -16.56 8.88
C CYS A 541 4.15 -17.02 7.43
N GLY A 542 3.37 -16.30 6.62
CA GLY A 542 3.24 -16.60 5.18
C GLY A 542 4.48 -16.23 4.38
N LYS A 543 5.14 -15.14 4.78
CA LYS A 543 6.43 -14.72 4.28
C LYS A 543 7.18 -14.00 5.39
N LEU A 544 8.45 -14.35 5.57
CA LEU A 544 9.30 -13.81 6.62
C LEU A 544 9.63 -12.35 6.33
N ASP A 545 9.15 -11.47 7.20
CA ASP A 545 9.56 -10.07 7.27
C ASP A 545 10.48 -9.89 8.47
N LEU A 546 11.74 -9.58 8.20
CA LEU A 546 12.77 -9.50 9.25
C LEU A 546 12.47 -8.44 10.30
N ASN A 547 11.86 -7.31 9.94
CA ASN A 547 11.62 -6.21 10.88
C ASN A 547 10.40 -6.50 11.77
N MET A 548 9.32 -7.03 11.17
CA MET A 548 8.13 -7.43 11.90
C MET A 548 8.43 -8.60 12.85
N SER A 549 9.09 -9.66 12.37
CA SER A 549 9.46 -10.81 13.20
C SER A 549 10.40 -10.42 14.36
N GLU A 550 11.39 -9.55 14.09
CA GLU A 550 12.28 -9.03 15.14
C GLU A 550 11.50 -8.24 16.20
N ALA A 551 10.54 -7.39 15.80
CA ALA A 551 9.72 -6.63 16.74
C ALA A 551 8.85 -7.52 17.64
N VAL A 552 8.27 -8.60 17.09
CA VAL A 552 7.49 -9.56 17.87
C VAL A 552 8.36 -10.28 18.90
N ILE A 553 9.51 -10.82 18.46
CA ILE A 553 10.41 -11.60 19.33
C ILE A 553 11.05 -10.71 20.40
N ALA A 554 11.36 -9.44 20.08
CA ALA A 554 11.81 -8.47 21.08
C ALA A 554 10.75 -8.22 22.16
N GLY A 555 9.47 -8.18 21.79
CA GLY A 555 8.36 -8.13 22.73
C GLY A 555 8.28 -9.36 23.64
N ILE A 556 8.49 -10.56 23.08
CA ILE A 556 8.52 -11.82 23.84
C ILE A 556 9.67 -11.82 24.86
N ALA A 557 10.89 -11.45 24.43
CA ALA A 557 12.06 -11.40 25.30
C ALA A 557 11.85 -10.42 26.47
N THR A 558 11.37 -9.21 26.18
CA THR A 558 11.06 -8.19 27.20
C THR A 558 10.02 -8.71 28.20
N ALA A 559 9.00 -9.43 27.72
CA ALA A 559 7.97 -9.99 28.58
C ALA A 559 8.47 -11.17 29.42
N CYS A 560 9.39 -11.99 28.91
CA CYS A 560 10.05 -13.04 29.69
C CYS A 560 10.83 -12.44 30.87
N GLU A 561 11.56 -11.34 30.66
CA GLU A 561 12.25 -10.62 31.74
C GLU A 561 11.28 -10.09 32.81
N GLN A 562 10.14 -9.53 32.39
CA GLN A 562 9.08 -9.08 33.29
C GLN A 562 8.50 -10.25 34.09
N ALA A 563 8.25 -11.38 33.45
CA ALA A 563 7.72 -12.59 34.07
C ALA A 563 8.73 -13.31 34.98
N GLY A 564 10.02 -13.01 34.82
CA GLY A 564 11.12 -13.66 35.53
C GLY A 564 11.54 -15.00 34.93
N CYS A 565 11.25 -15.28 33.66
CA CYS A 565 11.64 -16.52 32.98
C CYS A 565 12.65 -16.29 31.85
N ALA A 566 13.35 -17.36 31.46
CA ALA A 566 14.24 -17.36 30.30
C ALA A 566 13.48 -17.66 29.00
N LEU A 567 13.71 -16.88 27.94
CA LEU A 567 13.34 -17.24 26.58
C LEU A 567 14.32 -18.31 26.08
N LEU A 568 14.00 -19.57 26.36
CA LEU A 568 14.90 -20.70 26.21
C LEU A 568 15.15 -21.07 24.74
N GLY A 569 14.22 -20.73 23.87
CA GLY A 569 14.27 -21.04 22.45
C GLY A 569 12.90 -20.90 21.80
N GLY A 570 12.84 -21.23 20.53
CA GLY A 570 11.60 -21.18 19.76
C GLY A 570 11.83 -21.61 18.34
N GLU A 571 10.74 -21.69 17.58
CA GLU A 571 10.75 -22.04 16.17
C GLU A 571 10.18 -20.90 15.34
N THR A 572 10.82 -20.60 14.21
CA THR A 572 10.32 -19.63 13.22
C THR A 572 10.10 -20.34 11.89
N ALA A 573 8.83 -20.53 11.53
CA ALA A 573 8.42 -21.24 10.32
C ALA A 573 7.84 -20.28 9.28
N GLU A 574 8.45 -20.27 8.09
CA GLU A 574 7.84 -19.66 6.90
C GLU A 574 6.97 -20.73 6.22
N MET A 575 5.66 -20.50 6.19
CA MET A 575 4.65 -21.41 5.68
C MET A 575 3.84 -20.72 4.58
N PRO A 576 4.43 -20.57 3.38
CA PRO A 576 3.73 -20.06 2.22
C PRO A 576 2.50 -20.94 1.92
N ASP A 577 1.45 -20.33 1.36
CA ASP A 577 0.13 -20.92 1.09
C ASP A 577 -0.72 -21.28 2.33
N MET A 578 -0.12 -21.52 3.50
CA MET A 578 -0.84 -21.68 4.76
C MET A 578 -1.31 -20.33 5.32
N TYR A 579 -0.43 -19.31 5.25
CA TYR A 579 -0.71 -17.94 5.66
C TYR A 579 -0.46 -16.98 4.48
N PRO A 580 -1.28 -15.93 4.29
CA PRO A 580 -0.99 -14.88 3.31
C PRO A 580 0.29 -14.12 3.65
N PRO A 581 1.01 -13.55 2.66
CA PRO A 581 2.13 -12.66 2.93
C PRO A 581 1.73 -11.50 3.85
N GLY A 582 2.55 -11.23 4.87
CA GLY A 582 2.28 -10.22 5.90
C GLY A 582 1.41 -10.69 7.08
N GLU A 583 0.86 -11.91 7.02
CA GLU A 583 0.16 -12.53 8.13
C GLU A 583 1.06 -13.52 8.88
N TYR A 584 0.87 -13.58 10.20
CA TYR A 584 1.58 -14.49 11.10
C TYR A 584 0.68 -14.93 12.27
N ASP A 585 1.03 -16.07 12.86
CA ASP A 585 0.40 -16.66 14.03
C ASP A 585 1.46 -17.03 15.09
N LEU A 586 1.06 -17.00 16.37
CA LEU A 586 1.93 -17.17 17.52
C LEU A 586 1.36 -18.18 18.52
N ALA A 587 2.19 -19.12 18.93
CA ALA A 587 1.95 -19.98 20.09
C ALA A 587 3.12 -19.89 21.07
N GLY A 588 2.80 -19.99 22.36
CA GLY A 588 3.72 -19.84 23.46
C GLY A 588 3.63 -21.02 24.41
N PHE A 589 4.76 -21.38 25.01
CA PHE A 589 4.87 -22.52 25.93
C PHE A 589 5.64 -22.07 27.15
N ALA A 590 4.98 -22.02 28.30
CA ALA A 590 5.62 -21.67 29.57
C ALA A 590 5.79 -22.91 30.43
N VAL A 591 6.99 -23.10 30.98
CA VAL A 591 7.25 -24.11 32.01
C VAL A 591 7.63 -23.39 33.29
N GLY A 592 6.94 -23.72 34.37
CA GLY A 592 7.21 -23.25 35.72
C GLY A 592 7.47 -24.38 36.69
N ALA A 593 7.93 -24.03 37.89
CA ALA A 593 8.09 -24.96 38.98
C ALA A 593 7.57 -24.40 40.31
N MET A 594 7.06 -25.29 41.15
CA MET A 594 6.81 -25.02 42.57
C MET A 594 7.32 -26.18 43.41
N GLU A 595 7.60 -25.93 44.69
CA GLU A 595 7.77 -27.04 45.63
C GLU A 595 6.44 -27.78 45.79
N ARG A 596 6.49 -29.09 46.05
CA ARG A 596 5.30 -29.95 46.09
C ARG A 596 4.23 -29.46 47.08
N ASP A 597 4.64 -28.88 48.19
CA ASP A 597 3.78 -28.33 49.24
C ASP A 597 3.20 -26.95 48.90
N GLN A 598 3.70 -26.29 47.85
CA GLN A 598 3.22 -24.99 47.36
C GLN A 598 2.18 -25.12 46.24
N LYS A 599 1.80 -26.35 45.86
CA LYS A 599 0.84 -26.59 44.77
C LYS A 599 -0.52 -25.96 45.07
N LEU A 600 -1.01 -25.15 44.14
CA LEU A 600 -2.38 -24.67 44.08
C LEU A 600 -3.23 -25.46 43.05
N PRO A 601 -4.57 -25.45 43.19
CA PRO A 601 -5.34 -24.97 44.34
C PRO A 601 -5.34 -25.96 45.52
N HIS A 602 -5.44 -25.44 46.75
CA HIS A 602 -5.67 -26.18 47.99
C HIS A 602 -7.18 -26.42 48.22
N LEU A 603 -7.78 -27.28 47.38
CA LEU A 603 -9.23 -27.51 47.35
C LEU A 603 -9.82 -27.94 48.70
N GLU A 604 -9.05 -28.66 49.50
CA GLU A 604 -9.41 -29.14 50.83
C GLU A 604 -9.53 -28.03 51.87
N ARG A 605 -8.88 -26.88 51.64
CA ARG A 605 -8.90 -25.72 52.56
C ARG A 605 -10.04 -24.76 52.27
N ILE A 606 -10.71 -24.90 51.12
CA ILE A 606 -11.77 -23.98 50.68
C ILE A 606 -13.07 -24.31 51.42
N THR A 607 -13.65 -23.30 52.05
CA THR A 607 -14.88 -23.40 52.84
C THR A 607 -15.87 -22.30 52.45
N GLU A 608 -17.15 -22.53 52.72
CA GLU A 608 -18.17 -21.50 52.57
C GLU A 608 -17.82 -20.25 53.41
N GLY A 609 -17.99 -19.07 52.83
CA GLY A 609 -17.63 -17.79 53.45
C GLY A 609 -16.18 -17.35 53.25
N ASP A 610 -15.35 -18.15 52.57
CA ASP A 610 -14.05 -17.68 52.06
C ASP A 610 -14.23 -16.49 51.12
N VAL A 611 -13.25 -15.59 51.09
CA VAL A 611 -13.31 -14.33 50.37
C VAL A 611 -12.67 -14.47 49.00
N ILE A 612 -13.31 -13.83 48.02
CA ILE A 612 -12.79 -13.71 46.65
C ILE A 612 -12.14 -12.33 46.50
N VAL A 613 -10.83 -12.32 46.26
CA VAL A 613 -10.07 -11.09 46.00
C VAL A 613 -9.79 -11.01 44.49
N GLY A 614 -10.32 -9.97 43.83
CA GLY A 614 -10.10 -9.71 42.40
C GLY A 614 -8.96 -8.73 42.19
N ILE A 615 -8.08 -9.03 41.23
CA ILE A 615 -6.89 -8.25 40.89
C ILE A 615 -7.12 -7.56 39.55
N ALA A 616 -6.77 -6.28 39.46
CA ALA A 616 -7.05 -5.44 38.29
C ALA A 616 -6.31 -5.90 37.03
N SER A 617 -7.03 -5.92 35.90
CA SER A 617 -6.44 -6.06 34.55
C SER A 617 -5.97 -4.72 33.98
N SER A 618 -4.98 -4.74 33.08
CA SER A 618 -4.58 -3.58 32.26
C SER A 618 -5.62 -3.19 31.19
N GLY A 619 -6.46 -4.13 30.77
CA GLY A 619 -7.41 -3.98 29.68
C GLY A 619 -8.02 -5.32 29.32
N LEU A 620 -8.32 -5.53 28.03
CA LEU A 620 -8.72 -6.84 27.54
C LEU A 620 -7.53 -7.79 27.49
N HIS A 621 -7.74 -9.00 28.02
CA HIS A 621 -6.84 -10.12 27.73
C HIS A 621 -7.02 -10.62 26.29
N SER A 622 -6.05 -11.36 25.76
CA SER A 622 -6.00 -11.78 24.34
C SER A 622 -7.23 -12.55 23.83
N ASN A 623 -7.99 -13.18 24.73
CA ASN A 623 -9.23 -13.89 24.39
C ASN A 623 -10.41 -12.93 24.14
N GLY A 624 -11.38 -13.38 23.32
CA GLY A 624 -12.58 -12.57 22.99
C GLY A 624 -12.41 -11.59 21.83
N PHE A 625 -11.19 -11.45 21.27
CA PHE A 625 -10.92 -10.50 20.18
C PHE A 625 -11.67 -10.80 18.87
N SER A 626 -12.14 -12.04 18.66
CA SER A 626 -13.01 -12.36 17.53
C SER A 626 -14.34 -11.64 17.62
N LEU A 627 -14.88 -11.46 18.84
CA LEU A 627 -16.07 -10.68 19.08
C LEU A 627 -15.77 -9.18 19.00
N VAL A 628 -14.67 -8.72 19.61
CA VAL A 628 -14.21 -7.32 19.50
C VAL A 628 -14.10 -6.87 18.06
N ARG A 629 -13.48 -7.69 17.18
CA ARG A 629 -13.34 -7.37 15.76
C ARG A 629 -14.69 -7.25 15.05
N LYS A 630 -15.66 -8.09 15.39
CA LYS A 630 -17.03 -7.99 14.85
C LYS A 630 -17.74 -6.74 15.35
N ILE A 631 -17.58 -6.39 16.63
CA ILE A 631 -18.13 -5.16 17.21
C ILE A 631 -17.53 -3.94 16.49
N VAL A 632 -16.21 -3.87 16.32
CA VAL A 632 -15.57 -2.77 15.58
C VAL A 632 -16.03 -2.72 14.13
N ALA A 633 -16.09 -3.86 13.44
CA ALA A 633 -16.54 -3.91 12.04
C ALA A 633 -18.00 -3.48 11.83
N ASN A 634 -18.84 -3.66 12.86
CA ASN A 634 -20.23 -3.22 12.86
C ASN A 634 -20.42 -1.82 13.48
N SER A 635 -19.39 -1.30 14.14
CA SER A 635 -19.37 0.06 14.69
C SER A 635 -19.06 1.09 13.60
N SER A 636 -19.26 2.36 13.92
CA SER A 636 -18.80 3.48 13.07
C SER A 636 -17.29 3.77 13.20
N LEU A 637 -16.57 3.08 14.10
CA LEU A 637 -15.18 3.35 14.42
C LEU A 637 -14.22 2.48 13.59
N GLN A 638 -13.09 3.07 13.21
CA GLN A 638 -11.93 2.37 12.67
C GLN A 638 -10.87 2.21 13.77
N TYR A 639 -9.89 1.31 13.58
CA TYR A 639 -8.79 1.20 14.55
C TYR A 639 -7.95 2.47 14.68
N SER A 640 -7.96 3.34 13.66
CA SER A 640 -7.35 4.67 13.68
C SER A 640 -8.21 5.75 14.33
N SER A 641 -9.48 5.48 14.64
CA SER A 641 -10.36 6.43 15.32
C SER A 641 -9.89 6.70 16.76
N PRO A 642 -10.21 7.86 17.35
CA PRO A 642 -9.98 8.10 18.76
C PRO A 642 -10.62 7.03 19.66
N ALA A 643 -9.96 6.69 20.76
CA ALA A 643 -10.47 5.75 21.74
C ALA A 643 -11.74 6.29 22.44
N PRO A 644 -12.79 5.47 22.63
CA PRO A 644 -14.01 5.88 23.33
C PRO A 644 -13.75 6.40 24.76
N ASP A 645 -14.46 7.45 25.16
CA ASP A 645 -14.52 8.01 26.52
C ASP A 645 -13.22 8.59 27.13
N GLY A 646 -12.45 9.38 26.38
CA GLY A 646 -11.49 10.34 26.95
C GLY A 646 -10.14 9.78 27.40
N CYS A 647 -9.61 8.79 26.68
CA CYS A 647 -8.26 8.23 26.89
C CYS A 647 -7.14 9.06 26.22
N GLY A 648 -7.27 10.40 26.16
CA GLY A 648 -6.32 11.29 25.47
C GLY A 648 -6.19 11.01 23.97
N ASP A 649 -5.03 11.31 23.38
CA ASP A 649 -4.70 11.15 21.94
C ASP A 649 -4.58 9.67 21.48
N GLN A 650 -5.04 8.72 22.30
CA GLN A 650 -4.91 7.29 22.01
C GLN A 650 -5.95 6.84 20.96
N SER A 651 -5.51 6.07 19.96
CA SER A 651 -6.42 5.44 18.99
C SER A 651 -7.16 4.22 19.59
N LEU A 652 -8.30 3.84 19.02
CA LEU A 652 -9.02 2.62 19.37
C LEU A 652 -8.12 1.38 19.22
N GLY A 653 -7.31 1.34 18.16
CA GLY A 653 -6.31 0.30 17.94
C GLY A 653 -5.30 0.22 19.08
N ASP A 654 -4.81 1.36 19.58
CA ASP A 654 -3.91 1.40 20.73
C ASP A 654 -4.59 0.92 22.02
N LEU A 655 -5.84 1.33 22.27
CA LEU A 655 -6.59 0.89 23.45
C LEU A 655 -6.81 -0.62 23.44
N LEU A 656 -7.22 -1.18 22.28
CA LEU A 656 -7.43 -2.61 22.11
C LEU A 656 -6.12 -3.41 22.12
N LEU A 657 -5.00 -2.82 21.69
CA LEU A 657 -3.68 -3.45 21.74
C LEU A 657 -2.95 -3.24 23.07
N THR A 658 -3.63 -2.72 24.10
CA THR A 658 -3.10 -2.69 25.47
C THR A 658 -2.65 -4.11 25.86
N PRO A 659 -1.38 -4.32 26.25
CA PRO A 659 -0.87 -5.64 26.56
C PRO A 659 -1.56 -6.27 27.77
N THR A 660 -1.78 -7.59 27.71
CA THR A 660 -2.20 -8.41 28.86
C THR A 660 -1.15 -8.29 29.96
N LYS A 661 -1.62 -8.08 31.20
CA LYS A 661 -0.73 -7.89 32.35
C LYS A 661 -0.12 -9.21 32.80
N ILE A 662 1.15 -9.17 33.18
CA ILE A 662 1.90 -10.32 33.73
C ILE A 662 1.89 -10.20 35.26
N TYR A 663 1.38 -11.22 35.95
CA TYR A 663 1.26 -11.22 37.42
C TYR A 663 2.26 -12.12 38.13
N SER A 664 3.02 -12.94 37.40
CA SER A 664 3.91 -13.95 37.99
C SER A 664 4.87 -13.35 39.01
N ARG A 665 5.54 -12.25 38.68
CA ARG A 665 6.53 -11.65 39.56
C ARG A 665 5.90 -10.91 40.75
N SER A 666 4.77 -10.22 40.55
CA SER A 666 4.12 -9.44 41.60
C SER A 666 3.34 -10.31 42.59
N LEU A 667 2.66 -11.37 42.13
CA LEU A 667 1.78 -12.17 42.98
C LEU A 667 2.40 -13.45 43.53
N LEU A 668 3.51 -13.94 42.97
CA LEU A 668 4.17 -15.14 43.49
C LEU A 668 4.59 -15.02 44.98
N PRO A 669 5.09 -13.87 45.48
CA PRO A 669 5.32 -13.69 46.92
C PRO A 669 4.04 -13.82 47.75
N VAL A 670 2.92 -13.27 47.28
CA VAL A 670 1.60 -13.35 47.94
C VAL A 670 1.09 -14.79 47.95
N ILE A 671 1.23 -15.51 46.83
CA ILE A 671 0.89 -16.94 46.71
C ILE A 671 1.74 -17.78 47.68
N ARG A 672 3.04 -17.48 47.79
CA ARG A 672 3.98 -18.18 48.67
C ARG A 672 3.81 -17.86 50.16
N SER A 673 2.95 -16.91 50.54
CA SER A 673 2.64 -16.62 51.96
C SER A 673 1.98 -17.81 52.69
N GLY A 674 1.37 -18.75 51.95
CA GLY A 674 0.59 -19.85 52.50
C GLY A 674 -0.85 -19.49 52.87
N HIS A 675 -1.25 -18.22 52.71
CA HIS A 675 -2.61 -17.73 53.00
C HIS A 675 -3.55 -17.79 51.79
N VAL A 676 -3.02 -17.95 50.58
CA VAL A 676 -3.79 -18.14 49.35
C VAL A 676 -4.22 -19.60 49.22
N LYS A 677 -5.53 -19.84 49.08
CA LYS A 677 -6.10 -21.18 48.88
C LYS A 677 -6.21 -21.57 47.42
N ALA A 678 -6.44 -20.60 46.54
CA ALA A 678 -6.51 -20.79 45.09
C ALA A 678 -6.21 -19.49 44.34
N PHE A 679 -5.71 -19.61 43.11
CA PHE A 679 -5.53 -18.53 42.15
C PHE A 679 -6.17 -18.93 40.82
N ALA A 680 -6.97 -18.04 40.21
CA ALA A 680 -7.48 -18.21 38.86
C ALA A 680 -7.06 -17.02 37.98
N HIS A 681 -6.43 -17.30 36.84
CA HIS A 681 -6.25 -16.33 35.77
C HIS A 681 -7.56 -16.17 34.99
N ILE A 682 -8.02 -14.95 34.74
CA ILE A 682 -9.28 -14.69 34.05
C ILE A 682 -9.00 -14.49 32.55
N THR A 683 -9.30 -15.50 31.74
CA THR A 683 -9.00 -15.54 30.31
C THR A 683 -10.24 -15.89 29.48
N GLY A 684 -10.13 -16.78 28.49
CA GLY A 684 -11.29 -17.30 27.77
C GLY A 684 -12.26 -17.99 28.73
N GLY A 685 -13.56 -17.76 28.55
CA GLY A 685 -14.58 -18.18 29.51
C GLY A 685 -14.79 -17.20 30.69
N GLY A 686 -14.01 -16.12 30.75
CA GLY A 686 -14.26 -14.95 31.58
C GLY A 686 -14.36 -15.28 33.07
N LEU A 687 -15.19 -14.54 33.79
CA LEU A 687 -15.46 -14.77 35.21
C LEU A 687 -16.24 -16.09 35.43
N LEU A 688 -17.13 -16.43 34.51
CA LEU A 688 -18.08 -17.54 34.69
C LEU A 688 -17.43 -18.92 34.61
N GLU A 689 -16.42 -19.10 33.77
CA GLU A 689 -15.79 -20.41 33.57
C GLU A 689 -14.45 -20.57 34.28
N ASN A 690 -13.69 -19.49 34.50
CA ASN A 690 -12.35 -19.60 35.08
C ASN A 690 -12.36 -19.78 36.60
N ILE A 691 -13.17 -19.02 37.34
CA ILE A 691 -13.25 -19.13 38.80
C ILE A 691 -13.68 -20.55 39.25
N PRO A 692 -14.67 -21.21 38.63
CA PRO A 692 -15.04 -22.58 38.99
C PRO A 692 -13.94 -23.63 38.82
N ARG A 693 -12.92 -23.40 37.99
CA ARG A 693 -11.80 -24.34 37.77
C ARG A 693 -10.95 -24.56 39.01
N VAL A 694 -10.99 -23.62 39.95
CA VAL A 694 -10.15 -23.64 41.17
C VAL A 694 -10.96 -23.84 42.45
N LEU A 695 -12.23 -24.24 42.32
CA LEU A 695 -13.17 -24.44 43.43
C LEU A 695 -13.67 -25.89 43.47
N PRO A 696 -13.88 -26.48 44.67
CA PRO A 696 -14.56 -27.76 44.81
C PRO A 696 -15.95 -27.75 44.16
N GLN A 697 -16.39 -28.86 43.59
CA GLN A 697 -17.67 -28.96 42.85
C GLN A 697 -18.89 -28.51 43.66
N LYS A 698 -18.88 -28.72 44.99
CA LYS A 698 -19.95 -28.33 45.92
C LYS A 698 -20.04 -26.83 46.22
N PHE A 699 -19.11 -26.03 45.70
CA PHE A 699 -19.04 -24.59 45.93
C PHE A 699 -19.12 -23.79 44.63
N GLY A 700 -19.69 -22.60 44.75
CA GLY A 700 -19.71 -21.54 43.76
C GLY A 700 -19.29 -20.21 44.39
N VAL A 701 -19.47 -19.11 43.66
CA VAL A 701 -19.20 -17.76 44.16
C VAL A 701 -20.32 -16.79 43.82
N ASP A 702 -20.57 -15.89 44.77
CA ASP A 702 -21.38 -14.69 44.56
C ASP A 702 -20.40 -13.50 44.50
N LEU A 703 -20.38 -12.82 43.35
CA LEU A 703 -19.58 -11.63 43.08
C LEU A 703 -20.48 -10.39 43.00
N ASP A 704 -19.94 -9.22 43.36
CA ASP A 704 -20.64 -7.93 43.24
C ASP A 704 -19.78 -6.93 42.47
N ALA A 705 -20.20 -6.59 41.25
CA ALA A 705 -19.49 -5.69 40.35
C ALA A 705 -19.30 -4.28 40.90
N GLN A 706 -20.11 -3.83 41.87
CA GLN A 706 -19.96 -2.51 42.48
C GLN A 706 -18.69 -2.37 43.32
N THR A 707 -18.02 -3.49 43.62
CA THR A 707 -16.86 -3.53 44.51
C THR A 707 -15.51 -3.34 43.81
N TRP A 708 -15.46 -3.40 42.48
CA TRP A 708 -14.23 -3.19 41.71
C TRP A 708 -14.43 -2.19 40.58
N ARG A 709 -13.31 -1.69 40.05
CA ARG A 709 -13.31 -0.76 38.94
C ARG A 709 -13.34 -1.51 37.61
N ILE A 710 -14.39 -1.28 36.81
CA ILE A 710 -14.48 -1.81 35.44
C ILE A 710 -13.92 -0.76 34.46
N PRO A 711 -12.86 -1.06 33.69
CA PRO A 711 -12.36 -0.16 32.66
C PRO A 711 -13.41 0.18 31.60
N ARG A 712 -13.39 1.43 31.11
CA ARG A 712 -14.41 1.96 30.18
C ARG A 712 -14.52 1.18 28.88
N VAL A 713 -13.43 0.55 28.42
CA VAL A 713 -13.45 -0.29 27.21
C VAL A 713 -14.48 -1.43 27.30
N PHE A 714 -14.75 -1.98 28.49
CA PHE A 714 -15.77 -3.01 28.66
C PHE A 714 -17.19 -2.43 28.60
N SER A 715 -17.40 -1.22 29.16
CA SER A 715 -18.66 -0.50 28.99
C SER A 715 -18.93 -0.18 27.52
N TRP A 716 -17.92 0.26 26.77
CA TRP A 716 -18.03 0.51 25.34
C TRP A 716 -18.35 -0.78 24.57
N LEU A 717 -17.62 -1.88 24.80
CA LEU A 717 -17.90 -3.17 24.14
C LEU A 717 -19.31 -3.70 24.44
N GLN A 718 -19.76 -3.56 25.69
CA GLN A 718 -21.12 -3.96 26.09
C GLN A 718 -22.17 -3.17 25.32
N GLN A 719 -21.99 -1.86 25.19
CA GLN A 719 -22.94 -0.96 24.52
C GLN A 719 -22.92 -1.14 23.01
N GLU A 720 -21.74 -1.05 22.39
CA GLU A 720 -21.55 -1.13 20.95
C GLU A 720 -21.90 -2.54 20.42
N GLY A 721 -21.58 -3.58 21.19
CA GLY A 721 -21.92 -4.96 20.86
C GLY A 721 -23.30 -5.42 21.32
N GLN A 722 -24.05 -4.59 22.06
CA GLN A 722 -25.32 -4.95 22.71
C GLN A 722 -25.23 -6.28 23.48
N LEU A 723 -24.12 -6.49 24.18
CA LEU A 723 -23.82 -7.77 24.83
C LEU A 723 -24.64 -7.92 26.10
N SER A 724 -25.18 -9.13 26.32
CA SER A 724 -25.86 -9.48 27.56
C SER A 724 -24.86 -9.56 28.73
N GLU A 725 -25.38 -9.49 29.96
CA GLU A 725 -24.55 -9.62 31.16
C GLU A 725 -23.78 -10.94 31.19
N GLU A 726 -24.45 -12.03 30.82
CA GLU A 726 -23.86 -13.36 30.73
C GLU A 726 -22.77 -13.42 29.66
N GLU A 727 -22.99 -12.83 28.48
CA GLU A 727 -22.00 -12.79 27.41
C GLU A 727 -20.78 -11.97 27.80
N MET A 728 -20.96 -10.83 28.47
CA MET A 728 -19.86 -10.03 29.01
C MET A 728 -19.03 -10.83 30.02
N ALA A 729 -19.69 -11.44 31.00
CA ALA A 729 -19.02 -12.18 32.06
C ALA A 729 -18.39 -13.50 31.58
N ARG A 730 -18.88 -14.10 30.49
CA ARG A 730 -18.32 -15.31 29.86
C ARG A 730 -17.19 -15.01 28.89
N THR A 731 -17.28 -13.93 28.13
CA THR A 731 -16.29 -13.68 27.07
C THR A 731 -15.12 -12.84 27.55
N PHE A 732 -15.38 -11.92 28.49
CA PHE A 732 -14.39 -10.95 28.93
C PHE A 732 -14.07 -11.04 30.42
N ASN A 733 -12.94 -10.46 30.78
CA ASN A 733 -12.43 -10.42 32.14
C ASN A 733 -13.03 -9.26 32.97
N CYS A 734 -13.74 -8.32 32.32
CA CYS A 734 -14.53 -7.24 32.95
C CYS A 734 -13.76 -6.42 34.00
N GLY A 735 -12.46 -6.18 33.76
CA GLY A 735 -11.59 -5.41 34.65
C GLY A 735 -10.82 -6.23 35.68
N ILE A 736 -11.16 -7.52 35.86
CA ILE A 736 -10.45 -8.43 36.76
C ILE A 736 -9.52 -9.30 35.93
N GLY A 737 -8.21 -9.21 36.13
CA GLY A 737 -7.24 -10.04 35.43
C GLY A 737 -6.98 -11.38 36.12
N ALA A 738 -7.07 -11.43 37.45
CA ALA A 738 -6.90 -12.64 38.24
C ALA A 738 -7.74 -12.61 39.53
N VAL A 739 -7.97 -13.78 40.11
CA VAL A 739 -8.74 -13.96 41.35
C VAL A 739 -7.98 -14.83 42.34
N LEU A 740 -7.99 -14.44 43.62
CA LEU A 740 -7.51 -15.23 44.74
C LEU A 740 -8.69 -15.67 45.63
N VAL A 741 -8.63 -16.90 46.14
CA VAL A 741 -9.51 -17.38 47.21
C VAL A 741 -8.71 -17.41 48.51
N VAL A 742 -9.19 -16.69 49.52
CA VAL A 742 -8.49 -16.53 50.81
C VAL A 742 -9.47 -16.68 51.97
N SER A 743 -8.96 -17.01 53.15
CA SER A 743 -9.82 -17.02 54.34
C SER A 743 -10.17 -15.59 54.77
N LYS A 744 -11.35 -15.45 55.41
CA LYS A 744 -11.89 -14.15 55.83
C LYS A 744 -10.97 -13.41 56.81
N ASP A 745 -10.27 -14.13 57.68
CA ASP A 745 -9.33 -13.58 58.66
C ASP A 745 -8.02 -13.08 58.03
N GLN A 746 -7.61 -13.62 56.87
CA GLN A 746 -6.38 -13.25 56.17
C GLN A 746 -6.59 -12.18 55.10
N THR A 747 -7.84 -11.78 54.82
CA THR A 747 -8.19 -10.88 53.72
C THR A 747 -7.47 -9.52 53.81
N GLY A 748 -7.42 -8.91 54.99
CA GLY A 748 -6.77 -7.61 55.18
C GLY A 748 -5.26 -7.66 54.93
N GLN A 749 -4.59 -8.73 55.36
CA GLN A 749 -3.15 -8.93 55.13
C GLN A 749 -2.88 -9.12 53.63
N ILE A 750 -3.66 -9.96 52.95
CA ILE A 750 -3.50 -10.23 51.51
C ILE A 750 -3.65 -8.95 50.68
N LEU A 751 -4.66 -8.12 50.96
CA LEU A 751 -4.82 -6.84 50.25
C LEU A 751 -3.61 -5.92 50.45
N ASN A 752 -3.06 -5.86 51.67
CA ASN A 752 -1.85 -5.08 51.94
C ASN A 752 -0.62 -5.64 51.18
N ASP A 753 -0.45 -6.96 51.14
CA ASP A 753 0.67 -7.60 50.44
C ASP A 753 0.59 -7.34 48.93
N ILE A 754 -0.61 -7.44 48.34
CA ILE A 754 -0.85 -7.13 46.91
C ILE A 754 -0.53 -5.64 46.63
N GLN A 755 -0.97 -4.74 47.50
CA GLN A 755 -0.69 -3.31 47.35
C GLN A 755 0.82 -2.99 47.46
N GLN A 756 1.56 -3.69 48.33
CA GLN A 756 3.03 -3.58 48.42
C GLN A 756 3.73 -4.03 47.13
N CYS A 757 3.12 -4.98 46.40
CA CYS A 757 3.56 -5.42 45.08
C CYS A 757 3.09 -4.49 43.94
N GLN A 758 2.55 -3.31 44.25
CA GLN A 758 2.04 -2.32 43.29
C GLN A 758 0.89 -2.84 42.40
N GLU A 759 0.12 -3.78 42.92
CA GLU A 759 -1.07 -4.32 42.28
C GLU A 759 -2.34 -3.71 42.90
N GLU A 760 -3.36 -3.47 42.07
CA GLU A 760 -4.67 -3.00 42.52
C GLU A 760 -5.60 -4.21 42.69
N ALA A 761 -6.28 -4.31 43.83
CA ALA A 761 -7.17 -5.42 44.14
C ALA A 761 -8.32 -5.02 45.07
N TRP A 762 -9.38 -5.82 45.03
CA TRP A 762 -10.62 -5.60 45.78
C TRP A 762 -11.17 -6.91 46.32
N VAL A 763 -11.93 -6.83 47.40
CA VAL A 763 -12.82 -7.93 47.80
C VAL A 763 -14.04 -7.88 46.90
N ILE A 764 -14.16 -8.86 46.02
CA ILE A 764 -15.18 -8.88 44.96
C ILE A 764 -16.35 -9.81 45.24
N GLY A 765 -16.25 -10.65 46.28
CA GLY A 765 -17.29 -11.63 46.59
C GLY A 765 -16.88 -12.66 47.63
N SER A 766 -17.67 -13.73 47.72
CA SER A 766 -17.42 -14.84 48.65
C SER A 766 -17.82 -16.20 48.07
N VAL A 767 -17.19 -17.26 48.59
CA VAL A 767 -17.55 -18.65 48.31
C VAL A 767 -18.89 -19.00 48.97
N VAL A 768 -19.79 -19.62 48.21
CA VAL A 768 -21.13 -20.03 48.64
C VAL A 768 -21.37 -21.50 48.34
N ALA A 769 -22.23 -22.17 49.11
CA ALA A 769 -22.70 -23.51 48.77
C ALA A 769 -23.43 -23.50 47.40
N CYS A 770 -23.10 -24.45 46.52
CA CYS A 770 -23.70 -24.56 45.19
C CYS A 770 -24.37 -25.93 45.02
N PRO A 771 -25.72 -25.99 44.97
CA PRO A 771 -26.45 -27.20 44.63
C PRO A 771 -26.10 -27.69 43.21
N GLU A 772 -26.17 -29.00 43.01
CA GLU A 772 -25.92 -29.63 41.71
C GLU A 772 -26.86 -29.06 40.64
N GLY A 773 -26.31 -28.67 39.48
CA GLY A 773 -27.07 -28.05 38.37
C GLY A 773 -27.32 -26.53 38.49
N SER A 774 -26.91 -25.87 39.57
CA SER A 774 -26.99 -24.39 39.69
C SER A 774 -25.79 -23.70 39.04
N PRO A 775 -25.92 -22.42 38.57
CA PRO A 775 -24.79 -21.63 38.12
C PRO A 775 -23.73 -21.47 39.22
N ARG A 776 -22.48 -21.83 38.91
CA ARG A 776 -21.37 -21.79 39.88
C ARG A 776 -20.81 -20.39 40.14
N VAL A 777 -21.14 -19.42 39.30
CA VAL A 777 -20.76 -18.01 39.45
C VAL A 777 -22.01 -17.17 39.25
N LYS A 778 -22.29 -16.29 40.20
CA LYS A 778 -23.31 -15.24 40.07
C LYS A 778 -22.62 -13.90 40.18
N VAL A 779 -22.69 -13.09 39.15
CA VAL A 779 -22.21 -11.72 39.17
C VAL A 779 -23.42 -10.81 39.38
N LYS A 780 -23.40 -10.00 40.44
CA LYS A 780 -24.45 -9.02 40.73
C LYS A 780 -24.02 -7.67 40.19
N ASN A 781 -25.00 -6.86 39.77
CA ASN A 781 -24.84 -5.46 39.42
C ASN A 781 -23.84 -5.18 38.28
N LEU A 782 -23.53 -6.15 37.41
CA LEU A 782 -22.47 -5.99 36.39
C LEU A 782 -22.86 -4.93 35.35
N LEU A 783 -24.06 -5.04 34.78
CA LEU A 783 -24.56 -4.04 33.83
C LEU A 783 -24.78 -2.68 34.48
N GLU A 784 -25.32 -2.65 35.71
CA GLU A 784 -25.52 -1.41 36.46
C GLU A 784 -24.19 -0.68 36.67
N THR A 785 -23.15 -1.39 37.09
CA THR A 785 -21.81 -0.80 37.30
C THR A 785 -21.21 -0.29 35.99
N MET A 786 -21.32 -1.05 34.90
CA MET A 786 -20.84 -0.62 33.58
C MET A 786 -21.60 0.61 33.06
N GLN A 787 -22.85 0.80 33.47
CA GLN A 787 -23.68 1.97 33.13
C GLN A 787 -23.43 3.17 34.07
N MET A 788 -23.08 2.95 35.34
CA MET A 788 -22.78 4.00 36.34
C MET A 788 -21.48 4.76 36.06
N SER A 789 -20.52 4.13 35.35
CA SER A 789 -19.28 4.75 34.84
C SER A 789 -19.49 6.03 34.01
N LYS A 790 -20.74 6.33 33.60
CA LYS A 790 -21.18 7.59 32.99
C LYS A 790 -21.07 8.84 33.88
N SER A 791 -21.04 8.71 35.21
CA SER A 791 -21.50 9.80 36.11
C SER A 791 -20.43 10.59 36.90
N VAL A 792 -19.14 10.21 36.87
CA VAL A 792 -18.13 10.78 37.78
C VAL A 792 -17.38 12.02 37.24
N SER A 793 -17.70 12.52 36.04
CA SER A 793 -16.98 13.64 35.40
C SER A 793 -17.58 15.04 35.65
N VAL A 794 -18.54 15.21 36.57
CA VAL A 794 -19.25 16.49 36.73
C VAL A 794 -19.31 16.89 38.20
N ASN A 795 -18.31 17.63 38.69
CA ASN A 795 -18.50 18.62 39.76
C ASN A 795 -17.24 19.50 39.92
N GLY A 796 -17.29 20.69 39.32
CA GLY A 796 -16.22 21.68 39.39
C GLY A 796 -16.58 23.03 38.77
N SER A 797 -17.77 23.55 39.09
CA SER A 797 -18.21 24.96 38.92
C SER A 797 -18.51 25.46 37.50
N LEU A 798 -19.79 25.34 37.09
CA LEU A 798 -20.68 26.48 36.84
C LEU A 798 -22.12 25.98 36.82
N LYS A 799 -23.00 26.71 37.49
CA LYS A 799 -24.35 26.29 37.91
C LYS A 799 -25.32 26.15 36.73
N ASN A 800 -26.24 25.20 36.92
CA ASN A 800 -27.59 25.09 36.36
C ASN A 800 -27.72 24.97 34.83
N HIS A 801 -27.82 23.73 34.33
CA HIS A 801 -28.90 23.36 33.41
C HIS A 801 -29.23 21.86 33.55
N PHE A 802 -30.51 21.56 33.77
CA PHE A 802 -31.06 20.21 33.89
C PHE A 802 -30.76 19.31 32.68
N SER A 803 -30.58 18.01 32.95
CA SER A 803 -30.77 16.83 32.08
C SER A 803 -31.09 17.07 30.59
N ALA A 804 -30.27 16.50 29.69
CA ALA A 804 -30.71 16.10 28.35
C ALA A 804 -29.83 14.96 27.82
N GLN A 805 -30.45 13.85 27.40
CA GLN A 805 -29.84 13.00 26.35
C GLN A 805 -29.54 13.90 25.14
N PRO A 806 -28.45 13.67 24.37
CA PRO A 806 -28.27 14.40 23.12
C PRO A 806 -29.51 14.16 22.24
N LYS A 807 -30.21 15.25 21.92
CA LYS A 807 -31.48 15.22 21.19
C LYS A 807 -31.18 14.73 19.77
N LYS A 808 -31.68 13.55 19.38
CA LYS A 808 -31.56 13.05 18.00
C LYS A 808 -32.07 14.11 17.02
N ALA A 809 -31.30 14.38 15.96
CA ALA A 809 -31.70 15.28 14.90
C ALA A 809 -32.98 14.77 14.24
N ARG A 810 -33.98 15.62 14.14
CA ARG A 810 -35.30 15.31 13.56
C ARG A 810 -35.17 15.40 12.03
N VAL A 811 -35.30 14.28 11.34
CA VAL A 811 -35.06 14.19 9.89
C VAL A 811 -36.39 14.13 9.14
N ALA A 812 -36.52 14.96 8.11
CA ALA A 812 -37.57 14.78 7.10
C ALA A 812 -36.97 14.16 5.83
N VAL A 813 -37.67 13.20 5.24
CA VAL A 813 -37.22 12.56 3.99
C VAL A 813 -38.20 12.89 2.87
N LEU A 814 -37.69 13.46 1.77
CA LEU A 814 -38.47 13.80 0.57
C LEU A 814 -38.26 12.73 -0.50
N ILE A 815 -39.35 12.24 -1.09
CA ILE A 815 -39.33 11.14 -2.08
C ILE A 815 -40.25 11.41 -3.28
N SER A 816 -39.98 10.72 -4.41
CA SER A 816 -40.85 10.76 -5.61
C SER A 816 -41.21 9.39 -6.20
N GLY A 817 -40.77 8.28 -5.59
CA GLY A 817 -40.84 6.95 -6.20
C GLY A 817 -40.77 5.78 -5.21
N THR A 818 -40.00 4.75 -5.55
CA THR A 818 -40.00 3.43 -4.87
C THR A 818 -39.44 3.44 -3.44
N GLY A 819 -38.79 4.53 -3.02
CA GLY A 819 -38.28 4.69 -1.66
C GLY A 819 -37.22 3.65 -1.28
N SER A 820 -36.31 3.30 -2.19
CA SER A 820 -35.22 2.36 -1.86
C SER A 820 -34.19 3.01 -0.92
N ASN A 821 -33.75 4.24 -1.22
CA ASN A 821 -32.91 5.04 -0.34
C ASN A 821 -33.63 5.42 0.97
N LEU A 822 -34.95 5.63 0.91
CA LEU A 822 -35.76 5.81 2.12
C LEU A 822 -35.70 4.57 3.02
N GLN A 823 -35.78 3.35 2.47
CA GLN A 823 -35.68 2.13 3.28
C GLN A 823 -34.33 2.06 4.01
N ALA A 824 -33.22 2.33 3.30
CA ALA A 824 -31.90 2.36 3.93
C ALA A 824 -31.78 3.41 5.05
N LEU A 825 -32.41 4.58 4.88
CA LEU A 825 -32.48 5.60 5.94
C LEU A 825 -33.36 5.17 7.13
N ILE A 826 -34.48 4.50 6.87
CA ILE A 826 -35.35 3.94 7.92
C ILE A 826 -34.57 2.91 8.73
N ASP A 827 -33.94 1.94 8.06
CA ASP A 827 -33.20 0.86 8.71
C ASP A 827 -32.05 1.44 9.56
N SER A 828 -31.35 2.47 9.06
CA SER A 828 -30.30 3.16 9.82
C SER A 828 -30.81 3.98 10.99
N THR A 829 -31.98 4.61 10.89
CA THR A 829 -32.51 5.46 11.98
C THR A 829 -33.29 4.70 13.06
N GLN A 830 -33.63 3.44 12.78
CA GLN A 830 -34.14 2.50 13.79
C GLN A 830 -33.05 2.00 14.74
N ASP A 831 -31.77 2.20 14.41
CA ASP A 831 -30.66 1.93 15.31
C ASP A 831 -30.77 2.81 16.58
N PRO A 832 -30.74 2.22 17.79
CA PRO A 832 -30.71 2.97 19.05
C PRO A 832 -29.62 4.04 19.12
N ASN A 833 -28.46 3.80 18.50
CA ASN A 833 -27.31 4.69 18.47
C ASN A 833 -27.33 5.70 17.31
N SER A 834 -28.37 5.67 16.47
CA SER A 834 -28.57 6.68 15.43
C SER A 834 -28.71 8.07 16.06
N HIS A 835 -27.93 9.02 15.55
CA HIS A 835 -28.01 10.45 15.87
C HIS A 835 -29.20 11.12 15.18
N ALA A 836 -29.87 10.41 14.28
CA ALA A 836 -31.01 10.86 13.50
C ALA A 836 -32.29 10.09 13.84
N HIS A 837 -33.43 10.77 13.76
CA HIS A 837 -34.76 10.18 13.88
C HIS A 837 -35.68 10.74 12.78
N ILE A 838 -36.22 9.87 11.92
CA ILE A 838 -37.12 10.32 10.85
C ILE A 838 -38.48 10.68 11.44
N VAL A 839 -38.86 11.95 11.34
CA VAL A 839 -40.12 12.49 11.90
C VAL A 839 -41.24 12.59 10.87
N VAL A 840 -40.91 12.69 9.57
CA VAL A 840 -41.91 12.75 8.49
C VAL A 840 -41.31 12.32 7.15
N VAL A 841 -42.12 11.65 6.33
CA VAL A 841 -41.81 11.40 4.92
C VAL A 841 -42.78 12.19 4.04
N ILE A 842 -42.24 13.05 3.17
CA ILE A 842 -43.00 13.89 2.25
C ILE A 842 -42.84 13.37 0.83
N SER A 843 -43.95 13.05 0.17
CA SER A 843 -43.96 12.67 -1.25
C SER A 843 -44.63 13.74 -2.10
N ASN A 844 -44.04 14.04 -3.26
CA ASN A 844 -44.67 14.90 -4.26
C ASN A 844 -45.69 14.19 -5.18
N LYS A 845 -45.86 12.87 -4.99
CA LYS A 845 -46.79 12.00 -5.72
C LYS A 845 -47.59 11.15 -4.72
N ALA A 846 -48.90 11.04 -4.95
CA ALA A 846 -49.73 10.10 -4.22
C ALA A 846 -49.42 8.65 -4.65
N ALA A 847 -49.73 7.68 -3.78
CA ALA A 847 -49.68 6.25 -4.06
C ALA A 847 -48.32 5.73 -4.62
N VAL A 848 -47.21 6.21 -4.07
CA VAL A 848 -45.87 5.67 -4.37
C VAL A 848 -45.45 4.65 -3.32
N ALA A 849 -44.76 3.58 -3.71
CA ALA A 849 -44.34 2.51 -2.81
C ALA A 849 -43.46 2.96 -1.63
N GLY A 850 -42.78 4.12 -1.76
CA GLY A 850 -42.05 4.72 -0.63
C GLY A 850 -42.95 5.18 0.52
N LEU A 851 -44.20 5.57 0.27
CA LEU A 851 -45.16 5.93 1.33
C LEU A 851 -45.58 4.70 2.13
N ASP A 852 -45.85 3.57 1.46
CA ASP A 852 -46.20 2.32 2.11
C ASP A 852 -45.09 1.81 3.03
N LYS A 853 -43.82 2.04 2.66
CA LYS A 853 -42.65 1.71 3.49
C LYS A 853 -42.57 2.57 4.75
N ALA A 854 -42.81 3.87 4.62
CA ALA A 854 -42.83 4.79 5.76
C ALA A 854 -43.97 4.44 6.73
N GLU A 855 -45.16 4.13 6.20
CA GLU A 855 -46.32 3.73 7.01
C GLU A 855 -46.06 2.42 7.77
N LYS A 856 -45.46 1.41 7.10
CA LYS A 856 -45.03 0.15 7.75
C LYS A 856 -44.01 0.37 8.86
N ALA A 857 -43.17 1.40 8.75
CA ALA A 857 -42.20 1.79 9.77
C ALA A 857 -42.78 2.70 10.86
N GLY A 858 -44.09 3.00 10.82
CA GLY A 858 -44.75 3.89 11.78
C GLY A 858 -44.40 5.37 11.64
N ILE A 859 -43.86 5.78 10.48
CA ILE A 859 -43.43 7.16 10.24
C ILE A 859 -44.57 7.95 9.60
N PRO A 860 -44.92 9.14 10.13
CA PRO A 860 -45.94 10.01 9.54
C PRO A 860 -45.62 10.36 8.08
N THR A 861 -46.63 10.32 7.22
CA THR A 861 -46.50 10.67 5.81
C THR A 861 -47.33 11.89 5.42
N ARG A 862 -46.85 12.65 4.43
CA ARG A 862 -47.57 13.77 3.80
C ARG A 862 -47.42 13.70 2.29
N VAL A 863 -48.52 13.94 1.58
CA VAL A 863 -48.51 14.03 0.11
C VAL A 863 -48.78 15.48 -0.28
N ILE A 864 -47.80 16.10 -0.93
CA ILE A 864 -47.91 17.49 -1.42
C ILE A 864 -47.77 17.44 -2.94
N ASN A 865 -48.90 17.49 -3.65
CA ASN A 865 -48.86 17.40 -5.11
C ASN A 865 -48.47 18.75 -5.72
N HIS A 866 -47.27 18.81 -6.30
CA HIS A 866 -46.73 20.01 -6.96
C HIS A 866 -47.64 20.59 -8.07
N LYS A 867 -48.54 19.79 -8.66
CA LYS A 867 -49.51 20.25 -9.68
C LYS A 867 -50.61 21.17 -9.11
N LEU A 868 -50.77 21.22 -7.79
CA LEU A 868 -51.80 22.03 -7.13
C LEU A 868 -51.35 23.47 -6.81
N TYR A 869 -50.09 23.81 -7.11
CA TYR A 869 -49.49 25.10 -6.80
C TYR A 869 -49.13 25.84 -8.08
N LYS A 870 -49.27 27.18 -8.09
CA LYS A 870 -49.09 27.97 -9.32
C LYS A 870 -47.64 28.06 -9.75
N ASN A 871 -46.72 28.02 -8.80
CA ASN A 871 -45.29 28.14 -9.03
C ASN A 871 -44.51 27.32 -8.01
N ARG A 872 -43.20 27.17 -8.25
CA ARG A 872 -42.29 26.37 -7.42
C ARG A 872 -42.19 26.91 -5.99
N ILE A 873 -42.21 28.23 -5.81
CA ILE A 873 -42.09 28.86 -4.50
C ILE A 873 -43.31 28.52 -3.62
N GLU A 874 -44.52 28.59 -4.17
CA GLU A 874 -45.74 28.18 -3.47
C GLU A 874 -45.73 26.70 -3.07
N PHE A 875 -45.18 25.83 -3.93
CA PHE A 875 -45.03 24.40 -3.65
C PHE A 875 -44.00 24.14 -2.53
N ASP A 876 -42.83 24.76 -2.60
CA ASP A 876 -41.77 24.59 -1.61
C ASP A 876 -42.19 25.18 -0.25
N ASN A 877 -42.93 26.30 -0.22
CA ASN A 877 -43.52 26.85 1.00
C ASN A 877 -44.53 25.89 1.66
N ALA A 878 -45.22 25.06 0.88
CA ALA A 878 -46.12 24.04 1.44
C ALA A 878 -45.33 22.88 2.06
N ILE A 879 -44.20 22.48 1.45
CA ILE A 879 -43.25 21.53 2.05
C ILE A 879 -42.70 22.11 3.35
N ASP A 880 -42.23 23.35 3.32
CA ASP A 880 -41.63 24.06 4.44
C ASP A 880 -42.56 24.15 5.66
N LYS A 881 -43.85 24.43 5.45
CA LYS A 881 -44.86 24.38 6.52
C LYS A 881 -44.95 23.02 7.21
N VAL A 882 -44.82 21.93 6.45
CA VAL A 882 -44.79 20.57 7.03
C VAL A 882 -43.48 20.33 7.76
N LEU A 883 -42.33 20.78 7.24
CA LEU A 883 -41.06 20.67 7.94
C LEU A 883 -41.07 21.42 9.29
N GLU A 884 -41.72 22.59 9.33
CA GLU A 884 -41.95 23.35 10.58
C GLU A 884 -42.92 22.64 11.54
N GLU A 885 -44.04 22.11 11.03
CA GLU A 885 -45.01 21.30 11.80
C GLU A 885 -44.32 20.15 12.53
N PHE A 886 -43.37 19.49 11.87
CA PHE A 886 -42.62 18.37 12.41
C PHE A 886 -41.30 18.78 13.09
N SER A 887 -41.03 20.08 13.27
CA SER A 887 -39.80 20.59 13.89
C SER A 887 -38.54 19.93 13.33
N THR A 888 -38.41 19.90 12.00
CA THR A 888 -37.30 19.22 11.31
C THR A 888 -35.98 19.97 11.48
N ASP A 889 -34.91 19.21 11.72
CA ASP A 889 -33.53 19.69 11.82
C ASP A 889 -32.73 19.43 10.52
N ILE A 890 -32.95 18.29 9.85
CA ILE A 890 -32.24 17.87 8.61
C ILE A 890 -33.25 17.38 7.57
N VAL A 891 -33.01 17.70 6.30
CA VAL A 891 -33.85 17.29 5.17
C VAL A 891 -33.06 16.40 4.21
N CYS A 892 -33.50 15.17 3.99
CA CYS A 892 -32.88 14.22 3.06
C CYS A 892 -33.69 14.09 1.76
N LEU A 893 -33.06 14.34 0.62
CA LEU A 893 -33.63 14.12 -0.70
C LEU A 893 -33.33 12.68 -1.16
N ALA A 894 -34.25 11.76 -0.89
CA ALA A 894 -34.10 10.34 -1.22
C ALA A 894 -34.77 10.00 -2.56
N GLY A 895 -34.13 10.42 -3.65
CA GLY A 895 -34.70 10.29 -5.00
C GLY A 895 -35.89 11.22 -5.22
N PHE A 896 -35.77 12.46 -4.73
CA PHE A 896 -36.76 13.52 -4.92
C PHE A 896 -36.55 14.20 -6.28
N MET A 897 -37.41 13.89 -7.24
CA MET A 897 -37.22 14.26 -8.65
C MET A 897 -37.74 15.68 -8.98
N ARG A 898 -37.47 16.66 -8.11
CA ARG A 898 -37.86 18.07 -8.28
C ARG A 898 -36.74 19.00 -7.85
N ILE A 899 -36.50 20.03 -8.66
CA ILE A 899 -35.58 21.12 -8.31
C ILE A 899 -36.31 22.04 -7.33
N LEU A 900 -35.70 22.32 -6.18
CA LEU A 900 -36.20 23.23 -5.15
C LEU A 900 -35.85 24.68 -5.52
N SER A 901 -36.58 25.66 -4.97
CA SER A 901 -36.36 27.08 -5.22
C SER A 901 -35.21 27.62 -4.39
N GLY A 902 -34.50 28.63 -4.90
CA GLY A 902 -33.38 29.29 -4.19
C GLY A 902 -33.74 29.75 -2.77
N PRO A 903 -34.91 30.40 -2.53
CA PRO A 903 -35.33 30.76 -1.18
C PRO A 903 -35.44 29.56 -0.22
N PHE A 904 -35.92 28.41 -0.70
CA PHE A 904 -36.03 27.19 0.11
C PHE A 904 -34.65 26.60 0.42
N VAL A 905 -33.78 26.48 -0.59
CA VAL A 905 -32.41 25.96 -0.41
C VAL A 905 -31.61 26.85 0.55
N LYS A 906 -31.71 28.19 0.42
CA LYS A 906 -31.08 29.14 1.35
C LYS A 906 -31.59 29.00 2.79
N LYS A 907 -32.88 28.73 2.99
CA LYS A 907 -33.44 28.55 4.34
C LYS A 907 -32.88 27.32 5.04
N TRP A 908 -32.62 26.26 4.28
CA TRP A 908 -32.16 24.96 4.78
C TRP A 908 -30.69 24.67 4.45
N ASP A 909 -29.91 25.73 4.18
CA ASP A 909 -28.50 25.62 3.84
C ASP A 909 -27.71 24.94 4.97
N GLY A 910 -26.77 24.05 4.60
CA GLY A 910 -26.05 23.20 5.54
C GLY A 910 -26.89 22.14 6.29
N LYS A 911 -28.21 22.05 6.02
CA LYS A 911 -29.15 21.10 6.66
C LYS A 911 -29.85 20.18 5.67
N MET A 912 -29.54 20.31 4.37
CA MET A 912 -30.12 19.50 3.31
C MET A 912 -29.10 18.57 2.68
N LEU A 913 -29.43 17.29 2.60
CA LEU A 913 -28.59 16.25 2.01
C LEU A 913 -29.25 15.66 0.76
N ASN A 914 -28.47 15.44 -0.28
CA ASN A 914 -28.89 14.72 -1.47
C ASN A 914 -27.90 13.63 -1.81
N ILE A 915 -28.43 12.53 -2.38
CA ILE A 915 -27.60 11.48 -2.97
C ILE A 915 -27.72 11.52 -4.50
N HIS A 916 -26.57 11.54 -5.16
CA HIS A 916 -26.45 11.56 -6.61
C HIS A 916 -25.84 10.23 -7.12
N PRO A 917 -26.42 9.59 -8.16
CA PRO A 917 -25.98 8.30 -8.71
C PRO A 917 -24.72 8.39 -9.60
N SER A 918 -23.76 9.23 -9.21
CA SER A 918 -22.43 9.30 -9.84
C SER A 918 -21.39 9.82 -8.86
N LEU A 919 -20.11 9.68 -9.19
CA LEU A 919 -19.03 10.41 -8.53
C LEU A 919 -19.02 11.86 -9.06
N LEU A 920 -19.71 12.76 -8.35
CA LEU A 920 -19.67 14.19 -8.68
C LEU A 920 -18.22 14.70 -8.61
N PRO A 921 -17.80 15.58 -9.54
CA PRO A 921 -18.62 16.33 -10.49
C PRO A 921 -18.84 15.68 -11.87
N SER A 922 -18.45 14.41 -12.09
CA SER A 922 -18.29 13.84 -13.44
C SER A 922 -19.57 13.76 -14.28
N PHE A 923 -20.66 13.21 -13.73
CA PHE A 923 -21.92 13.03 -14.46
C PHE A 923 -23.05 13.65 -13.65
N LYS A 924 -23.38 14.92 -13.90
CA LYS A 924 -24.47 15.64 -13.20
C LYS A 924 -25.83 15.35 -13.84
N GLY A 925 -26.91 15.57 -13.09
CA GLY A 925 -28.27 15.45 -13.58
C GLY A 925 -28.81 14.02 -13.66
N SER A 926 -30.01 13.86 -14.26
CA SER A 926 -30.84 12.66 -14.05
C SER A 926 -30.39 11.38 -14.76
N ASN A 927 -29.47 11.45 -15.73
CA ASN A 927 -29.10 10.32 -16.60
C ASN A 927 -27.66 9.84 -16.33
N ALA A 928 -27.20 9.93 -15.09
CA ALA A 928 -25.80 9.75 -14.75
C ALA A 928 -25.23 8.36 -15.10
N HIS A 929 -26.04 7.29 -15.01
CA HIS A 929 -25.63 5.94 -15.40
C HIS A 929 -25.49 5.77 -16.91
N GLU A 930 -26.37 6.41 -17.70
CA GLU A 930 -26.30 6.38 -19.17
C GLU A 930 -25.06 7.15 -19.64
N GLN A 931 -24.83 8.34 -19.08
CA GLN A 931 -23.62 9.13 -19.34
C GLN A 931 -22.33 8.38 -18.97
N ALA A 932 -22.32 7.64 -17.85
CA ALA A 932 -21.17 6.84 -17.45
C ALA A 932 -20.88 5.70 -18.44
N LEU A 933 -21.91 5.04 -18.97
CA LEU A 933 -21.75 3.99 -19.96
C LEU A 933 -21.33 4.55 -21.32
N GLU A 934 -21.94 5.66 -21.76
CA GLU A 934 -21.59 6.35 -23.00
C GLU A 934 -20.15 6.89 -22.97
N ALA A 935 -19.71 7.40 -21.82
CA ALA A 935 -18.34 7.88 -21.62
C ALA A 935 -17.32 6.73 -21.55
N GLY A 936 -17.76 5.47 -21.48
CA GLY A 936 -16.88 4.30 -21.43
C GLY A 936 -15.98 4.25 -20.20
N VAL A 937 -16.36 4.94 -19.10
CA VAL A 937 -15.55 4.95 -17.88
C VAL A 937 -15.54 3.55 -17.24
N THR A 938 -14.40 3.16 -16.68
CA THR A 938 -14.26 1.88 -15.98
C THR A 938 -14.71 1.95 -14.52
N ILE A 939 -14.95 3.15 -13.99
CA ILE A 939 -15.37 3.43 -12.61
C ILE A 939 -16.40 4.56 -12.62
N THR A 940 -17.52 4.35 -11.91
CA THR A 940 -18.49 5.39 -11.52
C THR A 940 -18.76 5.26 -10.02
N GLY A 941 -19.91 5.67 -9.49
CA GLY A 941 -20.23 5.53 -8.07
C GLY A 941 -21.47 6.29 -7.67
N CYS A 942 -21.56 6.66 -6.40
CA CYS A 942 -22.55 7.60 -5.90
C CYS A 942 -21.90 8.62 -4.96
N THR A 943 -22.54 9.78 -4.81
CA THR A 943 -22.07 10.90 -3.99
C THR A 943 -23.18 11.39 -3.08
N VAL A 944 -22.90 11.52 -1.79
CA VAL A 944 -23.76 12.28 -0.87
C VAL A 944 -23.16 13.65 -0.65
N HIS A 945 -23.95 14.69 -0.82
CA HIS A 945 -23.51 16.07 -0.72
C HIS A 945 -24.56 16.97 -0.07
N PHE A 946 -24.13 18.11 0.46
CA PHE A 946 -25.05 19.18 0.85
C PHE A 946 -25.75 19.74 -0.39
N VAL A 947 -27.03 20.11 -0.28
CA VAL A 947 -27.77 20.73 -1.40
C VAL A 947 -27.37 22.20 -1.54
N ALA A 948 -27.02 22.62 -2.75
CA ALA A 948 -26.74 24.01 -3.11
C ALA A 948 -27.77 24.53 -4.13
N GLU A 949 -27.80 25.86 -4.37
CA GLU A 949 -28.73 26.44 -5.37
C GLU A 949 -28.45 25.90 -6.78
N ASP A 950 -27.17 25.70 -7.11
CA ASP A 950 -26.75 25.03 -8.33
C ASP A 950 -26.88 23.51 -8.18
N VAL A 951 -27.53 22.89 -9.17
CA VAL A 951 -27.79 21.44 -9.20
C VAL A 951 -26.48 20.64 -9.13
N ASP A 952 -26.41 19.69 -8.21
CA ASP A 952 -25.28 18.80 -7.97
C ASP A 952 -23.93 19.52 -7.79
N ALA A 953 -23.95 20.72 -7.19
CA ALA A 953 -22.77 21.56 -6.97
C ALA A 953 -22.39 21.75 -5.49
N GLY A 954 -23.18 21.18 -4.57
CA GLY A 954 -22.89 21.35 -3.15
C GLY A 954 -21.74 20.48 -2.65
N GLN A 955 -21.27 20.79 -1.44
CA GLN A 955 -20.06 20.19 -0.89
C GLN A 955 -20.25 18.69 -0.60
N ILE A 956 -19.27 17.90 -1.03
CA ILE A 956 -19.29 16.43 -0.99
C ILE A 956 -18.98 15.93 0.41
N ILE A 957 -19.90 15.15 0.99
CA ILE A 957 -19.77 14.56 2.33
C ILE A 957 -19.11 13.18 2.23
N LEU A 958 -19.65 12.30 1.38
CA LEU A 958 -19.14 10.95 1.14
C LEU A 958 -19.28 10.56 -0.34
N GLN A 959 -18.38 9.70 -0.81
CA GLN A 959 -18.43 9.07 -2.13
C GLN A 959 -18.08 7.59 -2.03
N GLU A 960 -18.71 6.76 -2.86
CA GLU A 960 -18.35 5.35 -3.01
C GLU A 960 -18.22 5.00 -4.48
N ALA A 961 -17.04 4.49 -4.84
CA ALA A 961 -16.70 4.09 -6.20
C ALA A 961 -17.27 2.69 -6.51
N VAL A 962 -17.80 2.54 -7.72
CA VAL A 962 -18.42 1.33 -8.24
C VAL A 962 -17.84 1.03 -9.62
N PRO A 963 -17.29 -0.17 -9.86
CA PRO A 963 -16.72 -0.52 -11.16
C PRO A 963 -17.81 -0.61 -12.22
N VAL A 964 -17.51 -0.18 -13.45
CA VAL A 964 -18.33 -0.38 -14.65
C VAL A 964 -17.72 -1.56 -15.42
N LYS A 965 -18.48 -2.64 -15.60
CA LYS A 965 -18.02 -3.88 -16.23
C LYS A 965 -18.30 -3.85 -17.73
N ARG A 966 -17.48 -4.56 -18.51
CA ARG A 966 -17.73 -4.76 -19.95
C ARG A 966 -19.09 -5.45 -20.13
N GLY A 967 -19.97 -4.85 -20.93
CA GLY A 967 -21.33 -5.34 -21.18
C GLY A 967 -22.38 -4.92 -20.15
N ASP A 968 -22.05 -4.02 -19.20
CA ASP A 968 -23.07 -3.45 -18.33
C ASP A 968 -24.13 -2.68 -19.13
N THR A 969 -25.39 -2.83 -18.71
CA THR A 969 -26.52 -2.00 -19.16
C THR A 969 -26.81 -0.95 -18.09
N VAL A 970 -27.62 0.07 -18.41
CA VAL A 970 -28.07 1.07 -17.42
C VAL A 970 -28.71 0.37 -16.20
N ALA A 971 -29.45 -0.72 -16.42
CA ALA A 971 -30.08 -1.47 -15.33
C ALA A 971 -29.05 -2.17 -14.42
N THR A 972 -28.08 -2.91 -14.98
CA THR A 972 -27.10 -3.65 -14.18
C THR A 972 -26.13 -2.73 -13.45
N LEU A 973 -25.78 -1.60 -14.06
CA LEU A 973 -24.99 -0.56 -13.39
C LEU A 973 -25.80 0.12 -12.29
N SER A 974 -27.07 0.44 -12.56
CA SER A 974 -27.96 1.07 -11.58
C SER A 974 -28.17 0.23 -10.34
N GLU A 975 -28.30 -1.10 -10.47
CA GLU A 975 -28.42 -1.99 -9.30
C GLU A 975 -27.16 -1.96 -8.44
N ARG A 976 -25.99 -1.93 -9.07
CA ARG A 976 -24.70 -1.90 -8.36
C ARG A 976 -24.48 -0.57 -7.65
N VAL A 977 -24.76 0.55 -8.32
CA VAL A 977 -24.68 1.89 -7.71
C VAL A 977 -25.67 2.02 -6.56
N LYS A 978 -26.89 1.49 -6.71
CA LYS A 978 -27.91 1.50 -5.66
C LYS A 978 -27.48 0.79 -4.38
N LEU A 979 -26.68 -0.28 -4.46
CA LEU A 979 -26.11 -0.92 -3.27
C LEU A 979 -25.12 0.00 -2.53
N ALA A 980 -24.33 0.77 -3.27
CA ALA A 980 -23.46 1.79 -2.70
C ALA A 980 -24.26 2.95 -2.09
N GLU A 981 -25.35 3.38 -2.76
CA GLU A 981 -26.24 4.42 -2.23
C GLU A 981 -26.85 4.05 -0.87
N HIS A 982 -27.26 2.78 -0.72
CA HIS A 982 -27.83 2.27 0.53
C HIS A 982 -26.84 2.25 1.68
N LYS A 983 -25.53 2.25 1.39
CA LYS A 983 -24.46 2.29 2.37
C LYS A 983 -24.06 3.71 2.73
N ILE A 984 -23.75 4.55 1.75
CA ILE A 984 -23.19 5.88 2.05
C ILE A 984 -24.23 6.93 2.41
N PHE A 985 -25.49 6.82 1.95
CA PHE A 985 -26.50 7.84 2.29
C PHE A 985 -26.83 7.88 3.78
N PRO A 986 -27.08 6.74 4.44
CA PRO A 986 -27.29 6.74 5.88
C PRO A 986 -26.02 7.13 6.65
N ALA A 987 -24.84 6.69 6.22
CA ALA A 987 -23.57 7.07 6.85
C ALA A 987 -23.34 8.59 6.84
N ALA A 988 -23.60 9.24 5.70
CA ALA A 988 -23.51 10.69 5.59
C ALA A 988 -24.55 11.42 6.46
N LEU A 989 -25.78 10.88 6.55
CA LEU A 989 -26.79 11.43 7.47
C LEU A 989 -26.31 11.37 8.93
N GLN A 990 -25.69 10.27 9.35
CA GLN A 990 -25.18 10.14 10.72
C GLN A 990 -24.06 11.15 11.01
N LEU A 991 -23.13 11.34 10.08
CA LEU A 991 -22.04 12.32 10.21
C LEU A 991 -22.53 13.77 10.37
N VAL A 992 -23.61 14.12 9.67
CA VAL A 992 -24.22 15.45 9.77
C VAL A 992 -25.10 15.57 11.01
N ALA A 993 -25.87 14.53 11.34
CA ALA A 993 -26.73 14.50 12.52
C ALA A 993 -25.95 14.49 13.84
N SER A 994 -24.75 13.91 13.87
CA SER A 994 -23.85 13.97 15.03
C SER A 994 -23.10 15.30 15.14
N GLY A 995 -23.09 16.11 14.08
CA GLY A 995 -22.37 17.37 14.01
C GLY A 995 -20.87 17.24 13.71
N ILE A 996 -20.37 16.03 13.42
CA ILE A 996 -18.97 15.79 13.00
C ILE A 996 -18.65 16.50 11.68
N VAL A 997 -19.62 16.48 10.76
CA VAL A 997 -19.56 17.18 9.48
C VAL A 997 -20.59 18.30 9.48
N GLN A 998 -20.12 19.53 9.32
CA GLN A 998 -20.99 20.69 9.17
C GLN A 998 -20.54 21.52 7.96
N LEU A 999 -21.49 22.25 7.37
CA LEU A 999 -21.16 23.27 6.38
C LEU A 999 -20.77 24.55 7.13
N GLY A 1000 -19.51 24.96 7.02
CA GLY A 1000 -19.01 26.18 7.66
C GLY A 1000 -19.55 27.44 6.99
N GLU A 1001 -19.47 28.58 7.69
CA GLU A 1001 -19.95 29.89 7.19
C GLU A 1001 -19.27 30.34 5.89
N ASN A 1002 -18.11 29.78 5.57
CA ASN A 1002 -17.37 30.02 4.32
C ASN A 1002 -17.85 29.12 3.14
N GLY A 1003 -18.91 28.34 3.32
CA GLY A 1003 -19.46 27.42 2.32
C GLY A 1003 -18.61 26.17 2.07
N LYS A 1004 -17.62 25.88 2.93
CA LYS A 1004 -16.79 24.66 2.87
C LYS A 1004 -17.18 23.69 3.97
N ILE A 1005 -16.92 22.40 3.75
CA ILE A 1005 -17.09 21.40 4.80
C ILE A 1005 -16.06 21.64 5.91
N CYS A 1006 -16.57 21.77 7.12
CA CYS A 1006 -15.81 21.75 8.35
C CYS A 1006 -15.95 20.35 8.95
N TRP A 1007 -14.83 19.64 8.98
CA TRP A 1007 -14.67 18.51 9.87
C TRP A 1007 -14.31 19.10 11.22
N VAL A 1008 -15.13 18.86 12.24
CA VAL A 1008 -14.78 19.25 13.60
C VAL A 1008 -13.55 18.42 13.99
N LYS A 1009 -12.37 19.03 13.93
CA LYS A 1009 -11.14 18.47 14.50
C LYS A 1009 -11.33 18.52 16.01
N GLU A 1010 -11.32 17.36 16.66
CA GLU A 1010 -11.16 17.34 18.10
C GLU A 1010 -9.67 17.59 18.42
N GLU A 1011 -9.43 18.58 19.28
CA GLU A 1011 -8.13 18.91 19.88
C GLU A 1011 -7.58 17.78 20.73
#